data_AF-A0A9D7PTU7-F1
#
_entry.id   AF-A0A9D7PTU7-F1
#
_cell.length_a   1.000
_cell.length_b   1.000
_cell.length_c   1.000
_cell.angle_alpha   90.00
_cell.angle_beta   90.00
_cell.angle_gamma   90.00
#
_symmetry.space_group_name_H-M   'P 1'
#
loop_
_entity.id
_entity.type
_entity.pdbx_description
1 polymer ?
#
loop_
_entity_poly.entity_id
_entity_poly.type
_entity_poly.pdbx_seq_one_letter_code
_entity_poly.pdbx_strand_id
1 'polypeptide(L)'
;MRKNREIPERISVDEQRNLFLLVIKAGNHQEIGRSCPFTSKDQALALLQDTSEKRTTANVEDDYMICREYEEKISSKHPEYSDFISFKHENTGKYYFAMINKNNEIVFRSEGYPTTAARDNGIESVRKNREIPERISVDEQRNLFFLVIKAGNHQEIGRSCPFTSKDQALALLQDTSEKRTSANVEDDYMICREYEEKISSKHPEYSDFISFKHENTGKYYFAMINKNNEIVFRSEGYPTTAARDNGIESVRKNRDNKQRLSVEENRGLYFLVLKAGNHQEIARSCPKQNEAALWALFEGQDSSIPAAAAALATVGALTALDSPNVSADKEDDYLTCEEYKGHPVNDKVNNVAFFKKNELYYFVVYNSNGSVRLRSEGFVSADNRDKELKGVLKYIDTKEKYETIEKAGYRIHILKDESDREVGRSCAEKIVATAAPIIPPAATITKVGESKSGFNWWWLLLPLLLLLGFLLFTKTCKKQEVVPADLSTVEEKTNTTTDTVPVTSDAVTTKTPDCGLRWIYFPFDQYVITSEANAELEEMAKILSENPTFTGLLSAHTDSRGSDDYNARLSQNRANAAKDILIKLGIDAGRINTSFESESKPIAINTDDDTGRKFNRRVELHVLDGSGKEVCKSIPPDVPENLKNK
;
A
#
# COMPACT_ATOMS: atom_id res chain seq x y z
N MET A 1 21.53 -31.40 -23.22
CA MET A 1 20.13 -31.10 -22.84
C MET A 1 19.74 -29.63 -23.04
N ARG A 2 20.55 -28.64 -22.63
CA ARG A 2 20.27 -27.18 -22.86
C ARG A 2 19.93 -26.83 -24.32
N LYS A 3 20.78 -27.18 -25.29
CA LYS A 3 20.56 -26.90 -26.73
C LYS A 3 19.30 -27.52 -27.35
N ASN A 4 18.71 -28.57 -26.75
CA ASN A 4 17.51 -29.21 -27.27
C ASN A 4 16.23 -28.80 -26.54
N ARG A 5 16.34 -28.08 -25.41
CA ARG A 5 15.19 -27.51 -24.67
C ARG A 5 14.61 -26.26 -25.34
N GLU A 6 15.34 -25.70 -26.31
CA GLU A 6 15.04 -24.42 -26.97
C GLU A 6 14.23 -24.58 -28.26
N ILE A 7 13.79 -25.81 -28.60
CA ILE A 7 12.99 -26.10 -29.80
C ILE A 7 11.66 -26.72 -29.35
N PRO A 8 10.55 -25.96 -29.37
CA PRO A 8 9.23 -26.40 -28.87
C PRO A 8 8.74 -27.70 -29.53
N GLU A 9 9.08 -27.93 -30.80
CA GLU A 9 8.70 -29.12 -31.58
C GLU A 9 9.32 -30.44 -31.07
N ARG A 10 10.24 -30.38 -30.10
CA ARG A 10 10.96 -31.56 -29.58
C ARG A 10 10.51 -32.01 -28.19
N ILE A 11 9.47 -31.36 -27.63
CA ILE A 11 8.91 -31.69 -26.32
C ILE A 11 7.48 -32.18 -26.50
N SER A 12 7.18 -33.38 -26.00
CA SER A 12 5.84 -33.98 -26.07
C SER A 12 5.34 -34.35 -24.69
N VAL A 13 4.03 -34.22 -24.47
CA VAL A 13 3.36 -34.77 -23.28
C VAL A 13 2.97 -36.21 -23.58
N ASP A 14 3.54 -37.17 -22.86
CA ASP A 14 3.18 -38.58 -22.93
C ASP A 14 2.30 -38.96 -21.73
N GLU A 15 1.26 -39.76 -21.97
CA GLU A 15 0.32 -40.22 -20.94
C GLU A 15 0.60 -41.68 -20.61
N GLN A 16 0.99 -41.94 -19.37
CA GLN A 16 1.26 -43.29 -18.90
C GLN A 16 0.60 -43.52 -17.54
N ARG A 17 -0.27 -44.54 -17.47
CA ARG A 17 -0.92 -44.99 -16.22
C ARG A 17 -1.56 -43.85 -15.40
N ASN A 18 -2.36 -43.00 -16.05
CA ASN A 18 -3.01 -41.80 -15.47
C ASN A 18 -2.05 -40.70 -14.97
N LEU A 19 -0.80 -40.69 -15.43
CA LEU A 19 0.16 -39.64 -15.15
C LEU A 19 0.71 -39.08 -16.47
N PHE A 20 0.99 -37.78 -16.48
CA PHE A 20 1.48 -37.06 -17.64
C PHE A 20 2.97 -36.75 -17.47
N LEU A 21 3.76 -36.99 -18.50
CA LEU A 21 5.22 -36.80 -18.48
C LEU A 21 5.63 -35.89 -19.63
N LEU A 22 6.54 -34.95 -19.37
CA LEU A 22 7.21 -34.20 -20.42
C LEU A 22 8.42 -34.99 -20.89
N VAL A 23 8.40 -35.38 -22.16
CA VAL A 23 9.46 -36.15 -22.80
C VAL A 23 10.18 -35.25 -23.79
N ILE A 24 11.50 -35.14 -23.64
CA ILE A 24 12.36 -34.37 -24.54
C ILE A 24 13.04 -35.35 -25.48
N LYS A 25 12.84 -35.16 -26.79
CA LYS A 25 13.46 -35.98 -27.83
C LYS A 25 14.58 -35.21 -28.54
N ALA A 26 15.67 -35.89 -28.86
CA ALA A 26 16.70 -35.35 -29.75
C ALA A 26 16.18 -35.30 -31.20
N GLY A 27 16.90 -34.61 -32.09
CA GLY A 27 16.52 -34.49 -33.51
C GLY A 27 16.44 -35.82 -34.28
N ASN A 28 16.95 -36.92 -33.72
CA ASN A 28 16.81 -38.29 -34.21
C ASN A 28 15.66 -39.07 -33.54
N HIS A 29 14.75 -38.38 -32.84
CA HIS A 29 13.63 -38.92 -32.06
C HIS A 29 13.99 -39.78 -30.84
N GLN A 30 15.27 -39.87 -30.46
CA GLN A 30 15.69 -40.56 -29.25
C GLN A 30 15.33 -39.75 -28.00
N GLU A 31 14.75 -40.39 -26.98
CA GLU A 31 14.47 -39.75 -25.69
C GLU A 31 15.78 -39.39 -24.99
N ILE A 32 15.92 -38.12 -24.61
CA ILE A 32 17.12 -37.60 -23.94
C ILE A 32 16.82 -37.03 -22.55
N GLY A 33 15.57 -37.04 -22.12
CA GLY A 33 15.19 -36.60 -20.78
C GLY A 33 13.68 -36.67 -20.55
N ARG A 34 13.30 -36.93 -19.30
CA ARG A 34 11.92 -36.99 -18.84
C ARG A 34 11.73 -36.16 -17.58
N SER A 35 10.56 -35.54 -17.42
CA SER A 35 10.17 -34.89 -16.18
C SER A 35 9.73 -35.90 -15.12
N CYS A 36 9.55 -35.40 -13.88
CA CYS A 36 8.70 -36.08 -12.92
C CYS A 36 7.25 -36.17 -13.46
N PRO A 37 6.48 -37.21 -13.08
CA PRO A 37 5.09 -37.37 -13.51
C PRO A 37 4.18 -36.31 -12.88
N PHE A 38 3.25 -35.80 -13.68
CA PHE A 38 2.21 -34.86 -13.29
C PHE A 38 0.86 -35.57 -13.18
N THR A 39 0.03 -35.10 -12.25
CA THR A 39 -1.31 -35.64 -12.02
C THR A 39 -2.35 -35.11 -12.99
N SER A 40 -2.04 -34.06 -13.78
CA SER A 40 -2.90 -33.57 -14.85
C SER A 40 -2.10 -33.08 -16.06
N LYS A 41 -2.72 -33.19 -17.23
CA LYS A 41 -2.14 -32.75 -18.51
C LYS A 41 -1.94 -31.23 -18.54
N ASP A 42 -2.87 -30.49 -17.94
CA ASP A 42 -2.82 -29.02 -17.89
C ASP A 42 -1.65 -28.53 -17.04
N GLN A 43 -1.32 -29.23 -15.95
CA GLN A 43 -0.15 -28.93 -15.12
C GLN A 43 1.16 -29.17 -15.88
N ALA A 44 1.22 -30.20 -16.73
CA ALA A 44 2.37 -30.45 -17.61
C ALA A 44 2.46 -29.39 -18.73
N LEU A 45 1.33 -28.93 -19.26
CA LEU A 45 1.26 -27.96 -20.36
C LEU A 45 1.53 -26.52 -19.90
N ALA A 46 1.15 -26.15 -18.68
CA ALA A 46 1.43 -24.83 -18.09
C ALA A 46 2.94 -24.54 -18.00
N LEU A 47 3.76 -25.57 -17.74
CA LEU A 47 5.23 -25.46 -17.75
C LEU A 47 5.81 -25.24 -19.16
N LEU A 48 5.07 -25.58 -20.22
CA LEU A 48 5.45 -25.26 -21.60
C LEU A 48 5.01 -23.85 -21.98
N GLN A 49 3.87 -23.38 -21.49
CA GLN A 49 3.38 -22.02 -21.71
C GLN A 49 4.30 -20.95 -21.10
N ASP A 50 4.92 -21.24 -19.95
CA ASP A 50 5.95 -20.38 -19.32
C ASP A 50 7.23 -20.25 -20.19
N THR A 51 7.45 -21.17 -21.14
CA THR A 51 8.58 -21.08 -22.10
C THR A 51 8.23 -20.40 -23.41
N SER A 52 6.95 -20.30 -23.79
CA SER A 52 6.53 -19.67 -25.06
C SER A 52 6.12 -18.20 -24.94
N GLU A 53 5.66 -17.74 -23.78
CA GLU A 53 5.31 -16.31 -23.59
C GLU A 53 6.53 -15.41 -23.38
N LYS A 54 7.72 -16.00 -23.21
CA LYS A 54 8.97 -15.27 -23.07
C LYS A 54 9.62 -14.95 -24.42
N ARG A 55 8.89 -14.43 -25.41
CA ARG A 55 9.54 -13.86 -26.61
C ARG A 55 8.75 -12.93 -27.53
N THR A 56 7.84 -12.08 -27.06
CA THR A 56 7.42 -10.92 -27.86
C THR A 56 6.89 -9.79 -26.98
N THR A 57 7.78 -8.89 -26.56
CA THR A 57 7.65 -7.40 -26.50
C THR A 57 8.70 -6.85 -25.52
N ALA A 58 9.66 -6.10 -26.06
CA ALA A 58 10.63 -5.22 -25.39
C ALA A 58 11.41 -5.75 -24.16
N ASN A 59 12.71 -6.00 -24.37
CA ASN A 59 13.71 -6.16 -23.31
C ASN A 59 13.63 -5.02 -22.28
N VAL A 60 13.20 -5.34 -21.06
CA VAL A 60 13.75 -4.70 -19.87
C VAL A 60 14.94 -5.58 -19.51
N GLU A 61 16.15 -5.19 -19.91
CA GLU A 61 17.37 -5.86 -19.46
C GLU A 61 17.49 -5.64 -17.95
N ASP A 62 17.22 -6.67 -17.17
CA ASP A 62 17.55 -6.72 -15.76
C ASP A 62 19.06 -6.99 -15.67
N ASP A 63 19.83 -6.00 -15.24
CA ASP A 63 21.31 -6.04 -15.20
C ASP A 63 21.88 -7.03 -14.17
N TYR A 64 20.99 -7.66 -13.38
CA TYR A 64 21.30 -8.73 -12.47
C TYR A 64 21.40 -10.11 -13.17
N MET A 65 22.44 -10.89 -12.82
CA MET A 65 22.49 -12.30 -13.19
C MET A 65 21.38 -13.09 -12.47
N ILE A 66 21.05 -14.31 -12.90
CA ILE A 66 20.07 -15.12 -12.15
C ILE A 66 20.68 -15.62 -10.82
N CYS A 67 19.84 -15.81 -9.79
CA CYS A 67 20.30 -16.15 -8.43
C CYS A 67 21.24 -17.36 -8.35
N ARG A 68 20.93 -18.42 -9.09
CA ARG A 68 21.74 -19.65 -9.13
C ARG A 68 23.20 -19.37 -9.50
N GLU A 69 23.47 -18.38 -10.35
CA GLU A 69 24.83 -18.07 -10.77
C GLU A 69 25.66 -17.40 -9.66
N TYR A 70 25.03 -16.73 -8.68
CA TYR A 70 25.71 -16.27 -7.47
C TYR A 70 25.88 -17.41 -6.46
N GLU A 71 24.87 -18.29 -6.32
CA GLU A 71 24.91 -19.45 -5.41
C GLU A 71 26.05 -20.41 -5.77
N GLU A 72 26.28 -20.66 -7.05
CA GLU A 72 27.40 -21.46 -7.54
C GLU A 72 28.79 -20.86 -7.19
N LYS A 73 28.83 -19.58 -6.78
CA LYS A 73 30.05 -18.85 -6.41
C LYS A 73 30.19 -18.63 -4.89
N ILE A 74 29.40 -19.31 -4.05
CA ILE A 74 29.47 -19.21 -2.58
C ILE A 74 30.88 -19.47 -2.02
N SER A 75 31.68 -20.32 -2.69
CA SER A 75 33.08 -20.59 -2.32
C SER A 75 34.06 -19.47 -2.68
N SER A 76 33.67 -18.51 -3.51
CA SER A 76 34.49 -17.37 -3.95
C SER A 76 34.39 -16.19 -2.97
N LYS A 77 34.73 -16.43 -1.70
CA LYS A 77 34.70 -15.41 -0.63
C LYS A 77 35.56 -14.20 -0.99
N HIS A 78 35.11 -13.01 -0.63
CA HIS A 78 35.89 -11.79 -0.81
C HIS A 78 37.13 -11.83 0.12
N PRO A 79 38.33 -11.42 -0.34
CA PRO A 79 39.55 -11.52 0.45
C PRO A 79 39.52 -10.75 1.78
N GLU A 80 38.83 -9.62 1.81
CA GLU A 80 38.79 -8.72 2.98
C GLU A 80 37.48 -8.82 3.78
N TYR A 81 36.40 -9.32 3.18
CA TYR A 81 35.05 -9.28 3.76
C TYR A 81 34.43 -10.67 3.70
N SER A 82 34.49 -11.42 4.80
CA SER A 82 34.06 -12.83 4.87
C SER A 82 32.55 -13.04 4.67
N ASP A 83 31.76 -11.99 4.89
CA ASP A 83 30.32 -11.89 4.64
C ASP A 83 29.97 -11.55 3.18
N PHE A 84 30.95 -11.48 2.30
CA PHE A 84 30.75 -11.29 0.86
C PHE A 84 31.42 -12.38 0.03
N ILE A 85 30.82 -12.65 -1.12
CA ILE A 85 31.46 -13.33 -2.24
C ILE A 85 31.69 -12.34 -3.35
N SER A 86 32.75 -12.55 -4.13
CA SER A 86 33.08 -11.70 -5.26
C SER A 86 33.75 -12.50 -6.37
N PHE A 87 33.37 -12.24 -7.61
CA PHE A 87 33.89 -12.98 -8.75
C PHE A 87 33.78 -12.17 -10.05
N LYS A 88 34.51 -12.60 -11.08
CA LYS A 88 34.37 -12.12 -12.45
C LYS A 88 33.57 -13.16 -13.23
N HIS A 89 32.55 -12.73 -13.95
CA HIS A 89 31.77 -13.65 -14.77
C HIS A 89 32.48 -13.91 -16.10
N GLU A 90 32.63 -15.18 -16.47
CA GLU A 90 33.48 -15.62 -17.59
C GLU A 90 32.95 -15.15 -18.95
N ASN A 91 31.63 -15.08 -19.14
CA ASN A 91 31.01 -14.72 -20.42
C ASN A 91 30.87 -13.20 -20.62
N THR A 92 30.57 -12.46 -19.54
CA THR A 92 30.32 -11.00 -19.64
C THR A 92 31.56 -10.18 -19.33
N GLY A 93 32.57 -10.77 -18.67
CA GLY A 93 33.76 -10.06 -18.21
C GLY A 93 33.51 -9.05 -17.08
N LYS A 94 32.25 -8.83 -16.68
CA LYS A 94 31.85 -7.97 -15.58
C LYS A 94 32.18 -8.61 -14.21
N TYR A 95 32.31 -7.77 -13.20
CA TYR A 95 32.62 -8.14 -11.82
C TYR A 95 31.36 -8.04 -10.97
N TYR A 96 31.12 -9.04 -10.12
CA TYR A 96 29.92 -9.14 -9.31
C TYR A 96 30.26 -9.43 -7.86
N PHE A 97 29.34 -9.12 -6.96
CA PHE A 97 29.39 -9.54 -5.57
C PHE A 97 28.02 -9.98 -5.06
N ALA A 98 28.03 -10.72 -3.95
CA ALA A 98 26.84 -10.93 -3.15
C ALA A 98 27.20 -10.96 -1.67
N MET A 99 26.34 -10.36 -0.85
CA MET A 99 26.38 -10.47 0.61
C MET A 99 25.66 -11.74 1.03
N ILE A 100 26.26 -12.46 1.97
CA ILE A 100 25.75 -13.73 2.47
C ILE A 100 25.65 -13.72 3.99
N ASN A 101 24.66 -14.42 4.54
CA ASN A 101 24.51 -14.60 5.99
C ASN A 101 25.40 -15.76 6.51
N LYS A 102 25.29 -16.04 7.81
CA LYS A 102 26.05 -17.12 8.48
C LYS A 102 25.71 -18.51 7.94
N ASN A 103 24.52 -18.68 7.38
CA ASN A 103 24.06 -19.91 6.74
C ASN A 103 24.50 -20.03 5.26
N ASN A 104 25.31 -19.08 4.76
CA ASN A 104 25.70 -18.92 3.35
C ASN A 104 24.54 -18.64 2.39
N GLU A 105 23.41 -18.15 2.88
CA GLU A 105 22.29 -17.71 2.05
C GLU A 105 22.56 -16.30 1.52
N ILE A 106 22.19 -16.03 0.27
CA ILE A 106 22.38 -14.73 -0.37
C ILE A 106 21.34 -13.75 0.14
N VAL A 107 21.80 -12.68 0.78
CA VAL A 107 20.95 -11.61 1.30
C VAL A 107 20.75 -10.51 0.27
N PHE A 108 21.86 -10.01 -0.30
CA PHE A 108 21.85 -9.04 -1.39
C PHE A 108 22.85 -9.47 -2.46
N ARG A 109 22.45 -9.47 -3.73
CA ARG A 109 23.34 -9.61 -4.88
C ARG A 109 23.49 -8.26 -5.59
N SER A 110 24.52 -8.11 -6.41
CA SER A 110 24.80 -6.88 -7.16
C SER A 110 24.54 -7.03 -8.65
N GLU A 111 24.35 -5.92 -9.36
CA GLU A 111 24.52 -5.87 -10.82
C GLU A 111 26.00 -6.06 -11.21
N GLY A 112 26.27 -6.15 -12.51
CA GLY A 112 27.62 -6.33 -13.04
C GLY A 112 28.40 -5.02 -13.19
N TYR A 113 29.56 -4.94 -12.54
CA TYR A 113 30.48 -3.80 -12.60
C TYR A 113 31.55 -3.97 -13.70
N PRO A 114 32.01 -2.87 -14.31
CA PRO A 114 33.04 -2.92 -15.36
C PRO A 114 34.46 -3.18 -14.82
N THR A 115 34.72 -2.85 -13.56
CA THR A 115 36.04 -2.98 -12.92
C THR A 115 35.93 -3.55 -11.51
N THR A 116 37.03 -4.14 -11.01
CA THR A 116 37.13 -4.58 -9.61
C THR A 116 36.95 -3.41 -8.65
N ALA A 117 37.57 -2.25 -8.91
CA ALA A 117 37.43 -1.07 -8.08
C ALA A 117 35.97 -0.57 -7.96
N ALA A 118 35.20 -0.58 -9.06
CA ALA A 118 33.80 -0.20 -9.03
C ALA A 118 32.95 -1.20 -8.22
N ARG A 119 33.22 -2.51 -8.37
CA ARG A 119 32.60 -3.56 -7.56
C ARG A 119 32.88 -3.36 -6.07
N ASP A 120 34.13 -3.09 -5.72
CA ASP A 120 34.58 -2.95 -4.32
C ASP A 120 33.95 -1.71 -3.67
N ASN A 121 33.80 -0.62 -4.42
CA ASN A 121 32.99 0.53 -4.00
C ASN A 121 31.51 0.16 -3.79
N GLY A 122 30.95 -0.73 -4.61
CA GLY A 122 29.61 -1.27 -4.44
C GLY A 122 29.45 -2.10 -3.16
N ILE A 123 30.43 -2.97 -2.85
CA ILE A 123 30.48 -3.73 -1.59
C ILE A 123 30.49 -2.77 -0.41
N GLU A 124 31.36 -1.76 -0.44
CA GLU A 124 31.46 -0.76 0.62
C GLU A 124 30.16 0.05 0.78
N SER A 125 29.49 0.34 -0.32
CA SER A 125 28.17 0.98 -0.30
C SER A 125 27.12 0.10 0.39
N VAL A 126 27.05 -1.19 0.06
CA VAL A 126 26.12 -2.13 0.73
C VAL A 126 26.47 -2.25 2.22
N ARG A 127 27.75 -2.35 2.58
CA ARG A 127 28.19 -2.38 3.99
C ARG A 127 27.74 -1.14 4.77
N LYS A 128 27.87 0.05 4.18
CA LYS A 128 27.49 1.32 4.83
C LYS A 128 25.98 1.47 5.01
N ASN A 129 25.17 0.92 4.11
CA ASN A 129 23.73 1.16 4.10
C ASN A 129 22.92 -0.02 4.68
N ARG A 130 23.46 -1.24 4.77
CA ARG A 130 22.70 -2.44 5.17
C ARG A 130 22.18 -2.41 6.60
N GLU A 131 22.78 -1.57 7.45
CA GLU A 131 22.37 -1.40 8.84
C GLU A 131 21.29 -0.33 9.02
N ILE A 132 20.98 0.42 7.95
CA ILE A 132 20.03 1.55 7.94
C ILE A 132 18.67 1.03 7.40
N PRO A 133 17.67 0.77 8.27
CA PRO A 133 16.44 0.08 7.85
C PRO A 133 15.64 0.83 6.77
N GLU A 134 15.72 2.16 6.75
CA GLU A 134 15.05 3.04 5.80
C GLU A 134 15.68 2.97 4.40
N ARG A 135 16.90 2.40 4.30
CA ARG A 135 17.58 2.12 3.05
C ARG A 135 17.21 0.76 2.47
N ILE A 136 16.42 -0.05 3.18
CA ILE A 136 15.99 -1.36 2.71
C ILE A 136 14.47 -1.33 2.50
N SER A 137 14.01 -1.62 1.28
CA SER A 137 12.60 -1.75 0.93
C SER A 137 12.29 -3.16 0.45
N VAL A 138 11.01 -3.53 0.47
CA VAL A 138 10.51 -4.68 -0.28
C VAL A 138 9.82 -4.14 -1.52
N ASP A 139 10.36 -4.47 -2.69
CA ASP A 139 9.82 -4.07 -3.98
C ASP A 139 9.11 -5.28 -4.62
N GLU A 140 7.94 -5.07 -5.21
CA GLU A 140 7.16 -6.11 -5.88
C GLU A 140 7.27 -5.95 -7.39
N GLN A 141 7.66 -7.01 -8.10
CA GLN A 141 7.77 -7.03 -9.55
C GLN A 141 7.24 -8.36 -10.08
N ARG A 142 6.24 -8.32 -10.97
CA ARG A 142 5.66 -9.52 -11.62
C ARG A 142 5.23 -10.60 -10.61
N ASN A 143 4.55 -10.20 -9.52
CA ASN A 143 4.10 -11.05 -8.41
C ASN A 143 5.24 -11.74 -7.63
N LEU A 144 6.46 -11.22 -7.72
CA LEU A 144 7.61 -11.64 -6.93
C LEU A 144 8.10 -10.48 -6.08
N PHE A 145 8.52 -10.79 -4.85
CA PHE A 145 8.99 -9.82 -3.87
C PHE A 145 10.51 -9.86 -3.77
N PHE A 146 11.13 -8.69 -3.70
CA PHE A 146 12.58 -8.54 -3.58
C PHE A 146 12.89 -7.62 -2.42
N LEU A 147 13.86 -7.96 -1.59
CA LEU A 147 14.51 -6.97 -0.75
C LEU A 147 15.44 -6.14 -1.63
N VAL A 148 15.32 -4.83 -1.52
CA VAL A 148 16.13 -3.87 -2.26
C VAL A 148 16.84 -2.98 -1.27
N ILE A 149 18.17 -2.94 -1.33
CA ILE A 149 18.98 -2.00 -0.56
C ILE A 149 19.37 -0.82 -1.45
N LYS A 150 19.19 0.39 -0.92
CA LYS A 150 19.42 1.66 -1.62
C LYS A 150 20.52 2.45 -0.92
N ALA A 151 21.36 3.16 -1.67
CA ALA A 151 22.35 4.07 -1.12
C ALA A 151 21.72 5.36 -0.58
N GLY A 152 22.54 6.22 0.02
CA GLY A 152 22.19 7.57 0.48
C GLY A 152 21.40 8.41 -0.53
N ASN A 153 21.72 8.25 -1.81
CA ASN A 153 21.13 8.91 -2.97
C ASN A 153 19.92 8.14 -3.56
N HIS A 154 19.39 7.15 -2.86
CA HIS A 154 18.27 6.29 -3.26
C HIS A 154 18.52 5.38 -4.47
N GLN A 155 19.76 5.31 -4.98
CA GLN A 155 20.14 4.34 -6.00
C GLN A 155 20.12 2.92 -5.43
N GLU A 156 19.55 1.96 -6.17
CA GLU A 156 19.65 0.55 -5.83
C GLU A 156 21.11 0.08 -5.91
N ILE A 157 21.59 -0.51 -4.82
CA ILE A 157 22.97 -1.00 -4.70
C ILE A 157 23.04 -2.50 -4.44
N GLY A 158 21.88 -3.14 -4.29
CA GLY A 158 21.76 -4.57 -4.20
C GLY A 158 20.31 -5.02 -4.05
N ARG A 159 20.07 -6.27 -4.45
CA ARG A 159 18.74 -6.89 -4.43
C ARG A 159 18.82 -8.34 -3.98
N SER A 160 17.84 -8.84 -3.24
CA SER A 160 17.77 -10.27 -2.93
C SER A 160 17.40 -11.11 -4.16
N CYS A 161 17.38 -12.43 -3.94
CA CYS A 161 16.63 -13.31 -4.81
C CYS A 161 15.12 -13.08 -4.71
N PRO A 162 14.33 -13.43 -5.74
CA PRO A 162 12.89 -13.28 -5.71
C PRO A 162 12.25 -14.22 -4.68
N PHE A 163 11.23 -13.72 -3.98
CA PHE A 163 10.40 -14.46 -3.05
C PHE A 163 8.94 -14.45 -3.49
N THR A 164 8.19 -15.43 -3.01
CA THR A 164 6.75 -15.56 -3.31
C THR A 164 5.85 -14.73 -2.39
N SER A 165 6.42 -14.13 -1.34
CA SER A 165 5.72 -13.23 -0.42
C SER A 165 6.65 -12.19 0.21
N LYS A 166 6.08 -11.06 0.63
CA LYS A 166 6.77 -9.98 1.35
C LYS A 166 7.40 -10.46 2.66
N ASP A 167 6.74 -11.35 3.39
CA ASP A 167 7.23 -11.87 4.67
C ASP A 167 8.46 -12.78 4.49
N GLN A 168 8.49 -13.60 3.43
CA GLN A 168 9.67 -14.38 3.07
C GLN A 168 10.86 -13.48 2.70
N ALA A 169 10.61 -12.37 2.00
CA ALA A 169 11.64 -11.39 1.70
C ALA A 169 12.17 -10.76 3.00
N LEU A 170 11.29 -10.31 3.89
CA LEU A 170 11.68 -9.63 5.14
C LEU A 170 12.39 -10.56 6.15
N ALA A 171 12.08 -11.85 6.15
CA ALA A 171 12.75 -12.85 6.98
C ALA A 171 14.27 -12.94 6.73
N LEU A 172 14.72 -12.61 5.51
CA LEU A 172 16.13 -12.63 5.14
C LEU A 172 16.98 -11.56 5.87
N LEU A 173 16.34 -10.51 6.40
CA LEU A 173 17.01 -9.48 7.22
C LEU A 173 17.16 -9.88 8.69
N GLN A 174 16.48 -10.94 9.13
CA GLN A 174 16.45 -11.33 10.55
C GLN A 174 17.75 -12.04 10.98
N ASP A 175 18.51 -12.61 10.04
CA ASP A 175 19.74 -13.38 10.30
C ASP A 175 21.05 -12.57 10.13
N THR A 176 20.97 -11.29 9.71
CA THR A 176 22.15 -10.40 9.55
C THR A 176 22.39 -9.48 10.75
N SER A 177 21.58 -9.57 11.80
CA SER A 177 21.62 -8.67 12.96
C SER A 177 22.31 -9.29 14.19
N GLU A 178 23.60 -9.55 14.07
CA GLU A 178 24.49 -9.46 15.23
C GLU A 178 25.30 -8.17 15.11
N LYS A 179 25.21 -7.33 16.15
CA LYS A 179 25.78 -5.97 16.31
C LYS A 179 25.05 -4.85 15.56
N ARG A 180 24.00 -4.31 16.19
CA ARG A 180 23.54 -2.93 15.96
C ARG A 180 24.17 -2.02 17.02
N THR A 181 25.08 -1.15 16.60
CA THR A 181 25.37 0.11 17.29
C THR A 181 24.71 1.25 16.53
N SER A 182 23.91 2.03 17.24
CA SER A 182 23.06 3.14 16.83
C SER A 182 23.80 4.39 16.35
N ALA A 183 23.19 5.16 15.43
CA ALA A 183 23.08 6.64 15.42
C ALA A 183 22.42 7.12 14.09
N ASN A 184 21.38 7.96 14.00
CA ASN A 184 20.69 8.83 14.96
C ASN A 184 19.21 9.04 14.55
N VAL A 185 18.30 8.32 15.20
CA VAL A 185 17.26 8.95 16.03
C VAL A 185 17.67 8.52 17.43
N GLU A 186 17.96 9.48 18.31
CA GLU A 186 18.52 9.20 19.63
C GLU A 186 17.43 8.52 20.49
N ASP A 187 17.35 7.19 20.40
CA ASP A 187 16.54 6.34 21.28
C ASP A 187 17.48 5.86 22.38
N ASP A 188 17.42 6.51 23.56
CA ASP A 188 18.31 6.27 24.71
C ASP A 188 18.14 4.87 25.35
N TYR A 189 17.26 4.04 24.79
CA TYR A 189 17.01 2.67 25.20
C TYR A 189 17.92 1.65 24.49
N MET A 190 18.61 0.82 25.26
CA MET A 190 19.31 -0.37 24.74
C MET A 190 18.35 -1.37 24.07
N ILE A 191 18.83 -2.18 23.12
CA ILE A 191 17.98 -3.22 22.50
C ILE A 191 17.48 -4.24 23.54
N CYS A 192 16.31 -4.85 23.31
CA CYS A 192 15.65 -5.72 24.29
C CYS A 192 16.47 -6.92 24.77
N ARG A 193 17.20 -7.56 23.85
CA ARG A 193 18.06 -8.70 24.17
C ARG A 193 19.04 -8.40 25.30
N GLU A 194 19.56 -7.18 25.38
CA GLU A 194 20.51 -6.77 26.42
C GLU A 194 19.89 -6.76 27.82
N TYR A 195 18.59 -6.49 27.92
CA TYR A 195 17.86 -6.61 29.20
C TYR A 195 17.49 -8.07 29.49
N GLU A 196 17.13 -8.84 28.46
CA GLU A 196 16.76 -10.26 28.57
C GLU A 196 17.93 -11.11 29.09
N GLU A 197 19.15 -10.83 28.63
CA GLU A 197 20.38 -11.48 29.12
C GLU A 197 20.67 -11.18 30.61
N LYS A 198 20.06 -10.13 31.16
CA LYS A 198 20.22 -9.70 32.56
C LYS A 198 19.04 -10.11 33.45
N ILE A 199 18.14 -10.99 33.00
CA ILE A 199 16.99 -11.49 33.79
C ILE A 199 17.40 -12.07 35.15
N SER A 200 18.60 -12.62 35.27
CA SER A 200 19.17 -13.15 36.52
C SER A 200 19.65 -12.05 37.49
N SER A 201 19.84 -10.81 37.02
CA SER A 201 20.33 -9.67 37.81
C SER A 201 19.19 -8.93 38.52
N LYS A 202 18.44 -9.65 39.35
CA LYS A 202 17.28 -9.11 40.10
C LYS A 202 17.70 -7.92 40.97
N HIS A 203 16.83 -6.92 41.06
CA HIS A 203 17.04 -5.79 41.96
C HIS A 203 16.98 -6.27 43.41
N PRO A 204 17.90 -5.82 44.31
CA PRO A 204 17.97 -6.31 45.69
C PRO A 204 16.69 -6.09 46.51
N GLU A 205 15.95 -5.02 46.22
CA GLU A 205 14.76 -4.61 46.97
C GLU A 205 13.44 -4.91 46.24
N TYR A 206 13.46 -5.03 44.91
CA TYR A 206 12.26 -5.13 44.07
C TYR A 206 12.36 -6.35 43.17
N SER A 207 11.74 -7.46 43.57
CA SER A 207 11.87 -8.76 42.88
C SER A 207 11.27 -8.80 41.48
N ASP A 208 10.36 -7.87 41.17
CA ASP A 208 9.75 -7.61 39.88
C ASP A 208 10.61 -6.72 38.96
N PHE A 209 11.80 -6.33 39.40
CA PHE A 209 12.78 -5.60 38.61
C PHE A 209 14.10 -6.33 38.50
N ILE A 210 14.76 -6.11 37.37
CA ILE A 210 16.19 -6.36 37.19
C ILE A 210 16.91 -5.02 37.10
N SER A 211 18.16 -4.99 37.54
CA SER A 211 18.95 -3.78 37.50
C SER A 211 20.43 -4.11 37.32
N PHE A 212 21.12 -3.36 36.47
CA PHE A 212 22.52 -3.63 36.16
C PHE A 212 23.22 -2.36 35.68
N LYS A 213 24.56 -2.41 35.67
CA LYS A 213 25.40 -1.42 35.00
C LYS A 213 25.89 -2.05 33.70
N HIS A 214 25.72 -1.35 32.59
CA HIS A 214 26.18 -1.86 31.30
C HIS A 214 27.67 -1.57 31.11
N GLU A 215 28.45 -2.59 30.75
CA GLU A 215 29.91 -2.54 30.75
C GLU A 215 30.47 -1.56 29.71
N ASN A 216 29.84 -1.49 28.53
CA ASN A 216 30.33 -0.65 27.43
C ASN A 216 29.90 0.81 27.55
N THR A 217 28.75 1.10 28.16
CA THR A 217 28.21 2.47 28.26
C THR A 217 28.47 3.10 29.62
N GLY A 218 28.79 2.32 30.64
CA GLY A 218 28.98 2.78 32.02
C GLY A 218 27.72 3.29 32.71
N LYS A 219 26.59 3.38 31.98
CA LYS A 219 25.27 3.79 32.48
C LYS A 219 24.58 2.65 33.24
N TYR A 220 23.62 3.01 34.08
CA TYR A 220 22.83 2.11 34.91
C TYR A 220 21.43 1.95 34.33
N TYR A 221 20.93 0.72 34.26
CA TYR A 221 19.66 0.38 33.60
C TYR A 221 18.79 -0.48 34.52
N PHE A 222 17.49 -0.48 34.26
CA PHE A 222 16.55 -1.40 34.87
C PHE A 222 15.52 -1.92 33.86
N ALA A 223 14.90 -3.04 34.18
CA ALA A 223 13.68 -3.50 33.51
C ALA A 223 12.71 -4.12 34.51
N MET A 224 11.42 -3.88 34.31
CA MET A 224 10.34 -4.54 35.02
C MET A 224 9.97 -5.83 34.29
N ILE A 225 9.82 -6.91 35.03
CA ILE A 225 9.51 -8.24 34.52
C ILE A 225 8.25 -8.80 35.15
N ASN A 226 7.50 -9.59 34.38
CA ASN A 226 6.30 -10.27 34.87
C ASN A 226 6.65 -11.59 35.59
N LYS A 227 5.63 -12.33 36.05
CA LYS A 227 5.78 -13.62 36.74
C LYS A 227 6.46 -14.70 35.89
N ASN A 228 6.41 -14.56 34.56
CA ASN A 228 7.07 -15.47 33.61
C ASN A 228 8.51 -15.03 33.28
N ASN A 229 9.03 -14.01 33.97
CA ASN A 229 10.31 -13.33 33.68
C ASN A 229 10.36 -12.64 32.31
N GLU A 230 9.22 -12.32 31.70
CA GLU A 230 9.17 -11.54 30.47
C GLU A 230 9.27 -10.04 30.79
N ILE A 231 9.97 -9.28 29.96
CA ILE A 231 10.13 -7.84 30.13
C ILE A 231 8.83 -7.12 29.75
N VAL A 232 8.26 -6.43 30.73
CA VAL A 232 7.09 -5.57 30.55
C VAL A 232 7.54 -4.15 30.18
N PHE A 233 8.51 -3.60 30.93
CA PHE A 233 9.13 -2.31 30.65
C PHE A 233 10.64 -2.36 30.81
N ARG A 234 11.35 -1.62 29.98
CA ARG A 234 12.78 -1.30 30.10
C ARG A 234 12.94 0.20 30.31
N SER A 235 14.10 0.62 30.79
CA SER A 235 14.45 2.02 31.04
C SER A 235 15.44 2.57 30.00
N GLU A 236 15.63 3.87 29.97
CA GLU A 236 16.83 4.48 29.39
C GLU A 236 18.04 4.30 30.33
N GLY A 237 19.22 4.74 29.87
CA GLY A 237 20.45 4.67 30.66
C GLY A 237 20.64 5.85 31.61
N TYR A 238 20.78 5.55 32.91
CA TYR A 238 21.01 6.55 33.96
C TYR A 238 22.51 6.74 34.27
N PRO A 239 22.93 7.94 34.69
CA PRO A 239 24.34 8.21 35.02
C PRO A 239 24.78 7.64 36.38
N THR A 240 23.84 7.39 37.30
CA THR A 240 24.13 6.90 38.66
C THR A 240 23.11 5.86 39.11
N THR A 241 23.49 5.00 40.05
CA THR A 241 22.59 4.03 40.69
C THR A 241 21.38 4.72 41.33
N ALA A 242 21.58 5.85 42.04
CA ALA A 242 20.50 6.59 42.68
C ALA A 242 19.49 7.16 41.67
N ALA A 243 19.95 7.65 40.51
CA ALA A 243 19.04 8.13 39.46
C ALA A 243 18.23 6.99 38.83
N ARG A 244 18.85 5.83 38.62
CA ARG A 244 18.16 4.60 38.18
C ARG A 244 17.08 4.19 39.18
N ASP A 245 17.41 4.19 40.47
CA ASP A 245 16.50 3.73 41.52
C ASP A 245 15.30 4.68 41.68
N ASN A 246 15.51 6.00 41.50
CA ASN A 246 14.41 6.96 41.36
C ASN A 246 13.53 6.68 40.12
N GLY A 247 14.14 6.24 39.02
CA GLY A 247 13.43 5.78 37.82
C GLY A 247 12.55 4.57 38.09
N ILE A 248 13.07 3.56 38.82
CA ILE A 248 12.30 2.39 39.25
C ILE A 248 11.09 2.82 40.08
N GLU A 249 11.28 3.71 41.05
CA GLU A 249 10.19 4.20 41.90
C GLU A 249 9.13 4.96 41.10
N SER A 250 9.55 5.74 40.10
CA SER A 250 8.65 6.40 39.16
C SER A 250 7.81 5.39 38.37
N VAL A 251 8.42 4.32 37.86
CA VAL A 251 7.67 3.25 37.17
C VAL A 251 6.71 2.56 38.13
N ARG A 252 7.14 2.21 39.35
CA ARG A 252 6.26 1.59 40.36
C ARG A 252 5.04 2.44 40.70
N LYS A 253 5.21 3.76 40.80
CA LYS A 253 4.12 4.70 41.11
C LYS A 253 3.10 4.83 39.97
N ASN A 254 3.51 4.63 38.72
CA ASN A 254 2.68 4.93 37.54
C ASN A 254 2.21 3.68 36.78
N ARG A 255 2.88 2.53 36.91
CA ARG A 255 2.67 1.33 36.07
C ARG A 255 1.25 0.77 36.07
N ASP A 256 0.52 0.94 37.17
CA ASP A 256 -0.85 0.43 37.32
C ASP A 256 -1.89 1.45 36.83
N ASN A 257 -1.47 2.68 36.53
CA ASN A 257 -2.33 3.71 35.99
C ASN A 257 -2.42 3.60 34.46
N LYS A 258 -3.49 2.96 33.97
CA LYS A 258 -3.73 2.78 32.54
C LYS A 258 -3.77 4.09 31.73
N GLN A 259 -4.12 5.23 32.34
CA GLN A 259 -4.10 6.54 31.67
C GLN A 259 -2.69 7.07 31.38
N ARG A 260 -1.67 6.44 31.98
CA ARG A 260 -0.27 6.79 31.78
C ARG A 260 0.42 5.87 30.77
N LEU A 261 -0.30 4.89 30.24
CA LEU A 261 0.16 3.97 29.21
C LEU A 261 -0.32 4.45 27.84
N SER A 262 0.59 4.54 26.88
CA SER A 262 0.27 4.80 25.48
C SER A 262 0.90 3.75 24.59
N VAL A 263 0.17 3.31 23.56
CA VAL A 263 0.73 2.44 22.52
C VAL A 263 1.29 3.33 21.42
N GLU A 264 2.54 3.11 21.06
CA GLU A 264 3.22 3.82 19.98
C GLU A 264 3.61 2.82 18.89
N GLU A 265 3.28 3.13 17.63
CA GLU A 265 3.65 2.33 16.47
C GLU A 265 4.84 2.98 15.75
N ASN A 266 5.88 2.19 15.50
CA ASN A 266 7.01 2.62 14.69
C ASN A 266 7.44 1.48 13.76
N ARG A 267 7.29 1.69 12.44
CA ARG A 267 7.67 0.73 11.38
C ARG A 267 7.00 -0.65 11.52
N GLY A 268 5.71 -0.67 11.85
CA GLY A 268 4.95 -1.91 12.03
C GLY A 268 5.26 -2.68 13.31
N LEU A 269 6.05 -2.09 14.22
CA LEU A 269 6.30 -2.60 15.55
C LEU A 269 5.61 -1.70 16.58
N TYR A 270 4.95 -2.32 17.54
CA TYR A 270 4.20 -1.67 18.59
C TYR A 270 5.01 -1.64 19.87
N PHE A 271 5.03 -0.49 20.55
CA PHE A 271 5.67 -0.27 21.84
C PHE A 271 4.61 0.19 22.83
N LEU A 272 4.70 -0.28 24.07
CA LEU A 272 3.94 0.27 25.17
C LEU A 272 4.83 1.25 25.93
N VAL A 273 4.41 2.50 25.99
CA VAL A 273 5.15 3.61 26.62
C VAL A 273 4.44 4.01 27.90
N LEU A 274 5.19 4.06 29.00
CA LEU A 274 4.71 4.54 30.29
C LEU A 274 5.21 5.96 30.53
N LYS A 275 4.29 6.88 30.85
CA LYS A 275 4.56 8.30 31.08
C LYS A 275 4.32 8.69 32.53
N ALA A 276 5.13 9.58 33.08
CA ALA A 276 4.94 10.13 34.42
C ALA A 276 3.80 11.17 34.45
N GLY A 277 3.51 11.68 35.65
CA GLY A 277 2.51 12.73 35.90
C GLY A 277 2.68 13.98 35.01
N ASN A 278 3.92 14.34 34.69
CA ASN A 278 4.34 15.45 33.84
C ASN A 278 4.41 15.08 32.34
N HIS A 279 3.87 13.93 31.93
CA HIS A 279 3.88 13.39 30.56
C HIS A 279 5.25 12.99 30.00
N GLN A 280 6.31 13.02 30.80
CA GLN A 280 7.61 12.51 30.41
C GLN A 280 7.59 10.98 30.32
N GLU A 281 8.15 10.41 29.25
CA GLU A 281 8.37 8.97 29.14
C GLU A 281 9.34 8.50 30.23
N ILE A 282 8.96 7.45 30.95
CA ILE A 282 9.76 6.88 32.04
C ILE A 282 10.09 5.40 31.83
N ALA A 283 9.39 4.73 30.92
CA ALA A 283 9.65 3.35 30.55
C ALA A 283 9.00 3.00 29.21
N ARG A 284 9.57 2.02 28.50
CA ARG A 284 9.05 1.50 27.23
C ARG A 284 9.13 -0.01 27.20
N SER A 285 8.19 -0.70 26.55
CA SER A 285 8.26 -2.14 26.34
C SER A 285 9.29 -2.52 25.29
N CYS A 286 9.44 -3.83 25.10
CA CYS A 286 10.01 -4.37 23.88
C CYS A 286 9.03 -4.28 22.70
N PRO A 287 9.53 -4.15 21.46
CA PRO A 287 8.67 -4.10 20.27
C PRO A 287 7.86 -5.39 20.13
N LYS A 288 6.59 -5.27 19.77
CA LYS A 288 5.68 -6.38 19.48
C LYS A 288 5.06 -6.22 18.09
N GLN A 289 4.56 -7.33 17.54
CA GLN A 289 3.97 -7.38 16.19
C GLN A 289 2.58 -6.76 16.11
N ASN A 290 1.89 -6.63 17.24
CA ASN A 290 0.56 -6.05 17.34
C ASN A 290 0.29 -5.58 18.76
N GLU A 291 -0.72 -4.73 18.91
CA GLU A 291 -1.15 -4.18 20.19
C GLU A 291 -1.64 -5.26 21.17
N ALA A 292 -2.29 -6.32 20.69
CA ALA A 292 -2.75 -7.42 21.54
C ALA A 292 -1.58 -8.12 22.27
N ALA A 293 -0.44 -8.29 21.59
CA ALA A 293 0.77 -8.85 22.18
C ALA A 293 1.48 -7.91 23.18
N LEU A 294 1.17 -6.59 23.17
CA LEU A 294 1.61 -5.67 24.23
C LEU A 294 0.76 -5.83 25.48
N TRP A 295 -0.56 -5.86 25.33
CA TRP A 295 -1.47 -5.97 26.46
C TRP A 295 -1.40 -7.34 27.14
N ALA A 296 -1.09 -8.40 26.39
CA ALA A 296 -0.81 -9.73 26.95
C ALA A 296 0.34 -9.74 28.00
N LEU A 297 1.27 -8.77 27.96
CA LEU A 297 2.32 -8.62 28.97
C LEU A 297 1.76 -8.22 30.36
N PHE A 298 0.61 -7.56 30.39
CA PHE A 298 -0.09 -7.13 31.60
C PHE A 298 -1.10 -8.17 32.11
N GLU A 299 -1.68 -8.97 31.21
CA GLU A 299 -2.72 -9.95 31.54
C GLU A 299 -2.22 -11.16 32.35
N GLY A 300 -0.90 -11.34 32.48
CA GLY A 300 -0.28 -12.34 33.38
C GLY A 300 -0.43 -12.06 34.88
N GLN A 301 -1.21 -11.06 35.29
CA GLN A 301 -1.40 -10.69 36.69
C GLN A 301 -2.55 -11.42 37.39
N ASP A 302 -3.59 -11.87 36.70
CA ASP A 302 -4.72 -12.58 37.31
C ASP A 302 -4.91 -13.98 36.70
N SER A 303 -4.29 -14.97 37.37
CA SER A 303 -4.46 -16.38 37.07
C SER A 303 -5.77 -16.89 37.66
N SER A 304 -6.86 -16.86 36.89
CA SER A 304 -7.88 -17.91 36.92
C SER A 304 -8.92 -17.73 35.83
N ILE A 305 -8.77 -18.38 34.66
CA ILE A 305 -9.81 -19.22 34.05
C ILE A 305 -9.12 -20.31 33.19
N PRO A 306 -9.34 -21.61 33.45
CA PRO A 306 -8.93 -22.67 32.53
C PRO A 306 -9.98 -22.87 31.43
N ALA A 307 -9.53 -23.34 30.28
CA ALA A 307 -10.39 -23.80 29.18
C ALA A 307 -11.36 -24.91 29.65
N ALA A 308 -12.66 -24.77 29.32
CA ALA A 308 -13.56 -25.80 28.77
C ALA A 308 -15.04 -25.57 29.13
N ALA A 309 -15.88 -25.70 28.09
CA ALA A 309 -17.18 -26.37 28.03
C ALA A 309 -18.34 -26.07 29.03
N ALA A 310 -19.49 -25.81 28.41
CA ALA A 310 -20.84 -26.24 28.78
C ALA A 310 -21.63 -25.53 29.91
N ALA A 311 -22.78 -24.98 29.46
CA ALA A 311 -24.13 -25.14 30.02
C ALA A 311 -24.62 -24.27 31.21
N LEU A 312 -25.74 -23.60 30.90
CA LEU A 312 -26.95 -23.35 31.71
C LEU A 312 -26.96 -22.31 32.85
N ALA A 313 -27.65 -21.21 32.53
CA ALA A 313 -28.77 -20.58 33.24
C ALA A 313 -28.69 -20.32 34.76
N THR A 314 -28.89 -19.05 35.14
CA THR A 314 -30.05 -18.65 35.98
C THR A 314 -30.25 -17.13 36.00
N VAL A 315 -31.52 -16.74 36.07
CA VAL A 315 -32.08 -15.39 36.04
C VAL A 315 -32.37 -14.91 37.46
N GLY A 316 -32.26 -13.61 37.73
CA GLY A 316 -32.87 -12.92 38.88
C GLY A 316 -32.15 -11.60 39.23
N ALA A 317 -32.53 -10.47 38.63
CA ALA A 317 -33.48 -9.47 39.15
C ALA A 317 -32.91 -8.64 40.33
N LEU A 318 -32.37 -7.45 40.04
CA LEU A 318 -33.01 -6.11 40.20
C LEU A 318 -33.12 -5.63 41.66
N THR A 319 -32.29 -4.64 42.02
CA THR A 319 -32.72 -3.42 42.74
C THR A 319 -31.80 -2.26 42.35
N ALA A 320 -32.40 -1.21 41.82
CA ALA A 320 -31.77 0.08 41.56
C ALA A 320 -31.76 0.94 42.83
N LEU A 321 -30.70 1.74 43.00
CA LEU A 321 -30.71 3.19 43.24
C LEU A 321 -29.35 3.61 43.83
N ASP A 322 -28.41 3.96 42.95
CA ASP A 322 -27.70 5.25 42.95
C ASP A 322 -26.68 5.25 41.80
N SER A 323 -26.83 6.18 40.86
CA SER A 323 -25.78 6.47 39.86
C SER A 323 -24.64 7.20 40.57
N PRO A 324 -23.37 6.81 40.36
CA PRO A 324 -22.66 7.37 39.22
C PRO A 324 -21.68 6.41 38.51
N ASN A 325 -21.39 6.78 37.26
CA ASN A 325 -20.27 6.34 36.44
C ASN A 325 -20.28 4.89 35.91
N VAL A 326 -20.90 4.75 34.74
CA VAL A 326 -20.56 3.73 33.76
C VAL A 326 -19.05 3.81 33.49
N SER A 327 -18.35 2.71 33.69
CA SER A 327 -16.90 2.59 33.48
C SER A 327 -16.55 2.89 32.03
N ALA A 328 -15.64 3.86 31.85
CA ALA A 328 -15.13 4.36 30.58
C ALA A 328 -14.29 3.32 29.84
N ASP A 329 -14.91 2.63 28.89
CA ASP A 329 -14.22 1.98 27.77
C ASP A 329 -14.06 3.02 26.66
N LYS A 330 -12.82 3.39 26.29
CA LYS A 330 -12.50 4.15 25.05
C LYS A 330 -13.19 5.52 24.84
N GLU A 331 -13.38 6.30 25.90
CA GLU A 331 -13.67 7.75 25.80
C GLU A 331 -12.43 8.47 26.39
N ASP A 332 -11.79 9.46 25.75
CA ASP A 332 -12.42 10.69 25.29
C ASP A 332 -11.47 11.58 24.44
N ASP A 333 -10.95 11.09 23.31
CA ASP A 333 -10.24 11.96 22.33
C ASP A 333 -11.20 12.89 21.55
N TYR A 334 -12.51 12.72 21.77
CA TYR A 334 -13.57 13.52 21.19
C TYR A 334 -14.20 14.37 22.27
N LEU A 335 -14.52 15.62 21.96
CA LEU A 335 -15.28 16.46 22.88
C LEU A 335 -16.72 15.92 23.03
N THR A 336 -17.45 16.42 24.02
CA THR A 336 -18.89 16.14 24.14
C THR A 336 -19.63 16.66 22.91
N CYS A 337 -20.74 16.01 22.55
CA CYS A 337 -21.53 16.42 21.39
C CYS A 337 -22.04 17.86 21.42
N GLU A 338 -22.22 18.43 22.61
CA GLU A 338 -22.62 19.83 22.76
C GLU A 338 -21.49 20.78 22.34
N GLU A 339 -20.24 20.40 22.55
CA GLU A 339 -19.07 21.21 22.22
C GLU A 339 -18.79 21.32 20.72
N TYR A 340 -19.39 20.44 19.90
CA TYR A 340 -19.31 20.52 18.43
C TYR A 340 -20.47 21.31 17.79
N LYS A 341 -21.49 21.75 18.56
CA LYS A 341 -22.65 22.44 18.00
C LYS A 341 -22.39 23.94 17.82
N GLY A 342 -22.99 24.50 16.78
CA GLY A 342 -23.11 25.96 16.62
C GLY A 342 -21.82 26.68 16.22
N HIS A 343 -20.73 25.97 15.94
CA HIS A 343 -19.53 26.58 15.37
C HIS A 343 -19.80 27.11 13.95
N PRO A 344 -19.28 28.29 13.59
CA PRO A 344 -19.48 28.89 12.28
C PRO A 344 -18.86 28.01 11.19
N VAL A 345 -19.64 27.69 10.16
CA VAL A 345 -19.19 26.90 9.01
C VAL A 345 -18.15 27.68 8.21
N ASN A 346 -16.93 27.15 8.17
CA ASN A 346 -15.81 27.73 7.42
C ASN A 346 -15.74 27.18 6.00
N ASP A 347 -16.06 25.89 5.83
CA ASP A 347 -16.18 25.24 4.53
C ASP A 347 -17.67 25.05 4.21
N LYS A 348 -18.19 25.96 3.37
CA LYS A 348 -19.61 25.97 2.96
C LYS A 348 -19.94 24.85 1.97
N VAL A 349 -18.94 24.30 1.26
CA VAL A 349 -19.15 23.26 0.25
C VAL A 349 -19.43 21.93 0.93
N ASN A 350 -18.61 21.60 1.93
CA ASN A 350 -18.72 20.33 2.67
C ASN A 350 -19.51 20.47 3.98
N ASN A 351 -20.01 21.67 4.29
CA ASN A 351 -20.71 22.01 5.53
C ASN A 351 -19.90 21.67 6.79
N VAL A 352 -18.62 22.06 6.79
CA VAL A 352 -17.66 21.77 7.86
C VAL A 352 -17.30 23.04 8.64
N ALA A 353 -17.26 22.93 9.97
CA ALA A 353 -16.70 23.95 10.84
C ALA A 353 -15.38 23.47 11.47
N PHE A 354 -14.42 24.39 11.58
CA PHE A 354 -13.14 24.15 12.22
C PHE A 354 -13.06 24.97 13.51
N PHE A 355 -12.54 24.37 14.58
CA PHE A 355 -12.34 25.10 15.83
C PHE A 355 -11.17 24.53 16.62
N LYS A 356 -10.72 25.28 17.63
CA LYS A 356 -9.61 24.90 18.50
C LYS A 356 -10.10 24.89 19.94
N LYS A 357 -9.74 23.84 20.71
CA LYS A 357 -10.04 23.72 22.13
C LYS A 357 -8.91 22.97 22.84
N ASN A 358 -8.49 23.45 24.01
CA ASN A 358 -7.41 22.84 24.80
C ASN A 358 -6.14 22.57 23.97
N GLU A 359 -5.71 23.55 23.17
CA GLU A 359 -4.57 23.44 22.25
C GLU A 359 -4.70 22.42 21.10
N LEU A 360 -5.82 21.71 20.99
CA LEU A 360 -6.10 20.77 19.90
C LEU A 360 -7.05 21.36 18.86
N TYR A 361 -6.88 20.93 17.62
CA TYR A 361 -7.66 21.31 16.45
C TYR A 361 -8.74 20.27 16.19
N TYR A 362 -9.96 20.70 15.86
CA TYR A 362 -11.12 19.84 15.63
C TYR A 362 -11.85 20.24 14.34
N PHE A 363 -12.59 19.30 13.76
CA PHE A 363 -13.61 19.58 12.75
C PHE A 363 -14.94 18.91 13.11
N VAL A 364 -16.02 19.49 12.58
CA VAL A 364 -17.37 18.91 12.61
C VAL A 364 -18.01 19.06 11.24
N VAL A 365 -18.62 17.98 10.77
CA VAL A 365 -19.46 17.99 9.58
C VAL A 365 -20.91 18.10 10.03
N TYR A 366 -21.67 19.04 9.47
CA TYR A 366 -23.08 19.22 9.78
C TYR A 366 -23.98 18.63 8.68
N ASN A 367 -25.17 18.21 9.09
CA ASN A 367 -26.28 17.99 8.17
C ASN A 367 -26.82 19.33 7.66
N SER A 368 -27.62 19.30 6.58
CA SER A 368 -28.24 20.51 6.01
C SER A 368 -29.13 21.29 6.98
N ASN A 369 -29.67 20.61 8.01
CA ASN A 369 -30.45 21.22 9.08
C ASN A 369 -29.61 21.80 10.24
N GLY A 370 -28.28 21.78 10.13
CA GLY A 370 -27.34 22.29 11.14
C GLY A 370 -27.06 21.35 12.31
N SER A 371 -27.64 20.13 12.33
CA SER A 371 -27.30 19.11 13.32
C SER A 371 -25.93 18.48 13.03
N VAL A 372 -25.23 18.01 14.07
CA VAL A 372 -23.93 17.32 13.94
C VAL A 372 -24.13 16.00 13.19
N ARG A 373 -23.49 15.88 12.03
CA ARG A 373 -23.47 14.64 11.23
C ARG A 373 -22.33 13.73 11.69
N LEU A 374 -21.13 14.30 11.77
CA LEU A 374 -19.92 13.59 12.16
C LEU A 374 -18.98 14.54 12.90
N ARG A 375 -18.41 14.10 14.01
CA ARG A 375 -17.37 14.81 14.78
C ARG A 375 -16.02 14.12 14.58
N SER A 376 -14.94 14.87 14.78
CA SER A 376 -13.56 14.38 14.79
C SER A 376 -12.99 14.27 16.20
N GLU A 377 -11.91 13.53 16.39
CA GLU A 377 -11.03 13.70 17.56
C GLU A 377 -10.24 15.01 17.51
N GLY A 378 -9.47 15.27 18.56
CA GLY A 378 -8.56 16.41 18.66
C GLY A 378 -7.20 16.13 18.03
N PHE A 379 -6.76 17.02 17.14
CA PHE A 379 -5.46 16.92 16.48
C PHE A 379 -4.47 17.94 17.04
N VAL A 380 -3.20 17.57 17.14
CA VAL A 380 -2.13 18.47 17.61
C VAL A 380 -1.78 19.58 16.60
N SER A 381 -2.21 19.45 15.35
CA SER A 381 -2.01 20.47 14.31
C SER A 381 -3.19 20.53 13.34
N ALA A 382 -3.36 21.69 12.69
CA ALA A 382 -4.32 21.88 11.61
C ALA A 382 -4.05 20.94 10.42
N ASP A 383 -2.78 20.68 10.10
CA ASP A 383 -2.39 19.80 8.99
C ASP A 383 -2.82 18.34 9.22
N ASN A 384 -2.70 17.84 10.46
CA ASN A 384 -3.15 16.48 10.79
C ASN A 384 -4.67 16.38 10.74
N ARG A 385 -5.37 17.39 11.29
CA ARG A 385 -6.82 17.52 11.18
C ARG A 385 -7.28 17.50 9.72
N ASP A 386 -6.63 18.27 8.85
CA ASP A 386 -7.04 18.42 7.45
C ASP A 386 -6.75 17.17 6.62
N LYS A 387 -5.69 16.42 6.95
CA LYS A 387 -5.44 15.08 6.38
C LYS A 387 -6.55 14.10 6.75
N GLU A 388 -6.96 14.09 8.02
CA GLU A 388 -8.02 13.21 8.48
C GLU A 388 -9.37 13.58 7.83
N LEU A 389 -9.69 14.87 7.75
CA LEU A 389 -10.90 15.36 7.09
C LEU A 389 -10.99 14.92 5.62
N LYS A 390 -9.87 14.91 4.87
CA LYS A 390 -9.86 14.41 3.48
C LYS A 390 -10.28 12.93 3.42
N GLY A 391 -9.82 12.12 4.36
CA GLY A 391 -10.24 10.73 4.49
C GLY A 391 -11.72 10.61 4.84
N VAL A 392 -12.21 11.42 5.77
CA VAL A 392 -13.62 11.47 6.15
C VAL A 392 -14.51 11.83 4.95
N LEU A 393 -14.21 12.92 4.24
CA LEU A 393 -15.03 13.38 3.11
C LEU A 393 -15.06 12.37 1.95
N LYS A 394 -14.03 11.54 1.80
CA LYS A 394 -14.01 10.45 0.81
C LYS A 394 -15.08 9.39 1.09
N TYR A 395 -15.41 9.12 2.35
CA TYR A 395 -16.28 8.00 2.75
C TYR A 395 -17.56 8.41 3.47
N ILE A 396 -17.76 9.70 3.76
CA ILE A 396 -18.88 10.17 4.59
C ILE A 396 -20.26 9.84 4.02
N ASP A 397 -20.37 9.64 2.70
CA ASP A 397 -21.59 9.23 2.01
C ASP A 397 -21.63 7.72 1.68
N THR A 398 -20.59 6.96 2.04
CA THR A 398 -20.50 5.51 1.79
C THR A 398 -21.08 4.72 2.97
N LYS A 399 -22.30 4.20 2.80
CA LYS A 399 -23.05 3.53 3.88
C LYS A 399 -22.31 2.31 4.46
N GLU A 400 -21.57 1.58 3.64
CA GLU A 400 -20.83 0.37 4.01
C GLU A 400 -19.61 0.68 4.89
N LYS A 401 -19.16 1.94 4.91
CA LYS A 401 -18.08 2.41 5.76
C LYS A 401 -18.53 2.79 7.16
N TYR A 402 -19.83 2.74 7.44
CA TYR A 402 -20.36 3.00 8.77
C TYR A 402 -20.61 1.72 9.55
N GLU A 403 -19.97 1.62 10.72
CA GLU A 403 -20.37 0.70 11.78
C GLU A 403 -21.39 1.37 12.70
N THR A 404 -22.42 0.64 13.12
CA THR A 404 -23.41 1.15 14.08
C THR A 404 -23.30 0.40 15.39
N ILE A 405 -23.10 1.14 16.48
CA ILE A 405 -23.07 0.60 17.83
C ILE A 405 -24.35 1.02 18.55
N GLU A 406 -25.09 0.05 19.10
CA GLU A 406 -26.25 0.28 19.94
C GLU A 406 -25.95 -0.15 21.38
N LYS A 407 -26.00 0.79 22.32
CA LYS A 407 -25.73 0.53 23.74
C LYS A 407 -26.62 1.41 24.61
N ALA A 408 -27.20 0.84 25.67
CA ALA A 408 -28.03 1.55 26.65
C ALA A 408 -29.21 2.37 26.06
N GLY A 409 -29.80 1.92 24.94
CA GLY A 409 -30.93 2.61 24.30
C GLY A 409 -30.52 3.81 23.42
N TYR A 410 -29.23 3.93 23.11
CA TYR A 410 -28.69 4.90 22.18
C TYR A 410 -27.93 4.20 21.05
N ARG A 411 -27.87 4.85 19.89
CA ARG A 411 -27.10 4.42 18.73
C ARG A 411 -26.06 5.46 18.33
N ILE A 412 -24.88 5.01 17.92
CA ILE A 412 -23.79 5.83 17.40
C ILE A 412 -23.31 5.21 16.09
N HIS A 413 -23.09 6.05 15.08
CA HIS A 413 -22.49 5.65 13.80
C HIS A 413 -21.01 6.02 13.77
N ILE A 414 -20.15 5.07 13.46
CA ILE A 414 -18.70 5.23 13.38
C ILE A 414 -18.29 5.08 11.92
N LEU A 415 -17.65 6.10 11.36
CA LEU A 415 -17.09 6.07 10.01
C LEU A 415 -15.69 5.46 10.06
N LYS A 416 -15.44 4.48 9.19
CA LYS A 416 -14.16 3.82 9.03
C LYS A 416 -13.48 4.13 7.71
N ASP A 417 -12.15 4.12 7.69
CA ASP A 417 -11.36 4.25 6.46
C ASP A 417 -11.18 2.90 5.72
N GLU A 418 -10.22 2.82 4.80
CA GLU A 418 -9.89 1.59 4.06
C GLU A 418 -9.17 0.54 4.92
N SER A 419 -8.64 0.92 6.07
CA SER A 419 -7.94 0.05 7.03
C SER A 419 -8.81 -0.31 8.23
N ASP A 420 -10.12 -0.09 8.15
CA ASP A 420 -11.11 -0.30 9.22
C ASP A 420 -10.85 0.53 10.50
N ARG A 421 -10.02 1.59 10.41
CA ARG A 421 -9.76 2.53 11.50
C ARG A 421 -10.86 3.58 11.59
N GLU A 422 -11.30 3.92 12.81
CA GLU A 422 -12.26 5.00 13.05
C GLU A 422 -11.66 6.36 12.67
N VAL A 423 -12.37 7.10 11.83
CA VAL A 423 -11.97 8.44 11.38
C VAL A 423 -12.98 9.54 11.76
N GLY A 424 -14.11 9.14 12.33
CA GLY A 424 -15.14 10.04 12.84
C GLY A 424 -16.35 9.29 13.35
N ARG A 425 -17.14 9.92 14.21
CA ARG A 425 -18.38 9.33 14.76
C ARG A 425 -19.51 10.33 14.88
N SER A 426 -20.75 9.85 14.87
CA SER A 426 -21.94 10.66 15.10
C SER A 426 -22.09 11.01 16.59
N CYS A 427 -23.08 11.84 16.88
CA CYS A 427 -23.60 11.93 18.24
C CYS A 427 -24.46 10.73 18.60
N ALA A 428 -24.60 10.46 19.89
CA ALA A 428 -25.47 9.41 20.39
C ALA A 428 -26.93 9.81 20.18
N GLU A 429 -27.65 9.00 19.40
CA GLU A 429 -29.07 9.18 19.11
C GLU A 429 -29.90 8.22 19.96
N LYS A 430 -30.96 8.70 20.61
CA LYS A 430 -31.84 7.84 21.39
C LYS A 430 -32.65 6.94 20.46
N ILE A 431 -32.64 5.64 20.72
CA ILE A 431 -33.43 4.66 19.97
C ILE A 431 -34.90 4.86 20.38
N VAL A 432 -35.68 5.52 19.52
CA VAL A 432 -37.11 5.69 19.74
C VAL A 432 -37.81 4.41 19.31
N ALA A 433 -38.39 3.68 20.27
CA ALA A 433 -39.21 2.51 19.99
C ALA A 433 -40.41 2.93 19.13
N THR A 434 -40.43 2.53 17.87
CA THR A 434 -41.66 2.55 17.08
C THR A 434 -42.61 1.52 17.69
N ALA A 435 -43.75 2.01 18.21
CA ALA A 435 -44.79 1.16 18.74
C ALA A 435 -45.18 0.11 17.70
N ALA A 436 -45.14 -1.17 18.10
CA ALA A 436 -45.59 -2.27 17.26
C ALA A 436 -47.02 -2.00 16.77
N PRO A 437 -47.36 -2.32 15.51
CA PRO A 437 -48.74 -2.26 15.06
C PRO A 437 -49.59 -3.13 15.99
N ILE A 438 -50.64 -2.54 16.55
CA ILE A 438 -51.55 -3.17 17.49
C ILE A 438 -52.24 -4.31 16.74
N ILE A 439 -51.85 -5.56 17.02
CA ILE A 439 -52.60 -6.73 16.57
C ILE A 439 -53.82 -6.83 17.49
N PRO A 440 -55.06 -6.66 17.01
CA PRO A 440 -56.24 -6.85 17.84
C PRO A 440 -56.33 -8.32 18.30
N PRO A 441 -56.80 -8.59 19.52
CA PRO A 441 -56.82 -9.94 20.07
C PRO A 441 -57.80 -10.83 19.30
N ALA A 442 -57.40 -12.09 19.12
CA ALA A 442 -58.21 -13.13 18.52
C ALA A 442 -59.54 -13.30 19.27
N ALA A 443 -60.64 -12.99 18.60
CA ALA A 443 -61.96 -13.40 19.02
C ALA A 443 -62.12 -14.90 18.75
N THR A 444 -62.39 -15.64 19.82
CA THR A 444 -62.83 -17.03 19.80
C THR A 444 -64.18 -17.12 19.10
N ILE A 445 -64.24 -17.80 17.95
CA ILE A 445 -65.51 -18.31 17.42
C ILE A 445 -65.39 -19.82 17.23
N THR A 446 -66.16 -20.51 18.05
CA THR A 446 -66.54 -21.92 17.98
C THR A 446 -67.14 -22.32 16.64
N LYS A 447 -66.73 -23.50 16.17
CA LYS A 447 -67.20 -24.33 15.03
C LYS A 447 -68.57 -24.00 14.42
N VAL A 448 -68.62 -23.85 13.10
CA VAL A 448 -69.75 -24.24 12.24
C VAL A 448 -69.24 -24.84 10.91
N GLY A 449 -69.59 -26.12 10.68
CA GLY A 449 -69.84 -26.79 9.39
C GLY A 449 -68.84 -26.68 8.23
N GLU A 450 -68.07 -27.73 7.99
CA GLU A 450 -67.48 -28.03 6.67
C GLU A 450 -68.60 -28.33 5.65
N SER A 451 -68.65 -27.51 4.59
CA SER A 451 -69.24 -27.87 3.30
C SER A 451 -68.11 -28.07 2.30
N LYS A 452 -68.10 -29.25 1.68
CA LYS A 452 -67.16 -29.72 0.65
C LYS A 452 -67.00 -28.73 -0.50
N SER A 453 -65.77 -28.45 -0.91
CA SER A 453 -65.41 -28.36 -2.34
C SER A 453 -63.90 -28.52 -2.53
N GLY A 454 -63.52 -29.53 -3.30
CA GLY A 454 -62.13 -29.93 -3.53
C GLY A 454 -61.30 -28.87 -4.23
N PHE A 455 -60.08 -28.68 -3.73
CA PHE A 455 -59.05 -27.88 -4.37
C PHE A 455 -58.38 -28.70 -5.47
N ASN A 456 -58.47 -28.18 -6.69
CA ASN A 456 -58.17 -28.87 -7.95
C ASN A 456 -56.65 -28.81 -8.24
N TRP A 457 -55.96 -29.95 -8.17
CA TRP A 457 -54.50 -30.09 -8.34
C TRP A 457 -53.94 -29.74 -9.73
N TRP A 458 -54.76 -29.20 -10.63
CA TRP A 458 -54.38 -28.99 -12.04
C TRP A 458 -53.51 -27.76 -12.30
N TRP A 459 -53.35 -26.86 -11.32
CA TRP A 459 -52.68 -25.56 -11.51
C TRP A 459 -51.18 -25.61 -11.20
N LEU A 460 -50.67 -26.72 -10.63
CA LEU A 460 -49.25 -26.93 -10.35
C LEU A 460 -48.49 -27.66 -11.47
N LEU A 461 -49.17 -28.09 -12.55
CA LEU A 461 -48.55 -28.78 -13.69
C LEU A 461 -48.20 -27.87 -14.88
N LEU A 462 -48.59 -26.59 -14.86
CA LEU A 462 -48.33 -25.66 -15.96
C LEU A 462 -46.88 -25.11 -16.06
N PRO A 463 -46.08 -24.95 -14.99
CA PRO A 463 -44.70 -24.48 -15.13
C PRO A 463 -43.71 -25.62 -15.42
N LEU A 464 -44.10 -26.89 -15.21
CA LEU A 464 -43.24 -28.05 -15.47
C LEU A 464 -43.30 -28.54 -16.94
N LEU A 465 -44.38 -28.22 -17.65
CA LEU A 465 -44.58 -28.57 -19.06
C LEU A 465 -43.95 -27.57 -20.06
N LEU A 466 -43.64 -26.35 -19.61
CA LEU A 466 -42.93 -25.34 -20.42
C LEU A 466 -41.40 -25.49 -20.40
N LEU A 467 -40.84 -26.25 -19.46
CA LEU A 467 -39.40 -26.53 -19.35
C LEU A 467 -38.97 -27.83 -20.07
N LEU A 468 -39.91 -28.72 -20.44
CA LEU A 468 -39.62 -29.91 -21.26
C LEU A 468 -39.83 -29.69 -22.78
N GLY A 469 -40.40 -28.55 -23.19
CA GLY A 469 -40.66 -28.24 -24.61
C GLY A 469 -39.47 -27.68 -25.39
N PHE A 470 -38.35 -27.36 -24.73
CA PHE A 470 -37.18 -26.73 -25.38
C PHE A 470 -36.05 -27.72 -25.76
N LEU A 471 -36.28 -29.03 -25.60
CA LEU A 471 -35.26 -30.07 -25.87
C LEU A 471 -35.62 -31.07 -26.98
N LEU A 472 -36.61 -30.78 -27.84
CA LEU A 472 -36.96 -31.64 -28.98
C LEU A 472 -37.36 -30.85 -30.23
N PHE A 473 -36.45 -30.06 -30.82
CA PHE A 473 -36.51 -29.73 -32.25
C PHE A 473 -35.10 -29.39 -32.78
N THR A 474 -34.28 -30.42 -32.98
CA THR A 474 -33.20 -30.33 -33.98
C THR A 474 -33.21 -31.58 -34.84
N LYS A 475 -32.87 -31.39 -36.13
CA LYS A 475 -32.84 -32.29 -37.31
C LYS A 475 -34.00 -31.92 -38.28
N THR A 476 -33.80 -31.43 -39.51
CA THR A 476 -32.64 -31.48 -40.42
C THR A 476 -32.83 -30.55 -41.65
N CYS A 477 -31.70 -30.10 -42.21
CA CYS A 477 -31.40 -29.64 -43.59
C CYS A 477 -31.90 -28.28 -44.09
N LYS A 478 -30.94 -27.37 -44.36
CA LYS A 478 -30.43 -27.20 -45.73
C LYS A 478 -29.01 -26.61 -45.77
N LYS A 479 -28.17 -27.28 -46.54
CA LYS A 479 -26.81 -26.90 -46.93
C LYS A 479 -26.89 -25.69 -47.86
N GLN A 480 -26.15 -24.62 -47.57
CA GLN A 480 -25.89 -23.56 -48.54
C GLN A 480 -24.40 -23.25 -48.53
N GLU A 481 -23.79 -23.51 -49.69
CA GLU A 481 -22.38 -23.32 -50.01
C GLU A 481 -21.99 -21.86 -49.84
N VAL A 482 -20.87 -21.61 -49.16
CA VAL A 482 -20.17 -20.33 -49.22
C VAL A 482 -19.06 -20.50 -50.25
N VAL A 483 -19.28 -19.90 -51.42
CA VAL A 483 -18.28 -19.69 -52.46
C VAL A 483 -17.35 -18.55 -51.98
N PRO A 484 -16.02 -18.68 -52.14
CA PRO A 484 -15.07 -17.62 -51.82
C PRO A 484 -15.04 -16.56 -52.93
N ALA A 485 -15.02 -15.29 -52.58
CA ALA A 485 -14.46 -14.23 -53.42
C ALA A 485 -13.07 -13.94 -52.84
N ASP A 486 -11.99 -14.51 -53.35
CA ASP A 486 -11.28 -14.13 -54.59
C ASP A 486 -11.06 -12.61 -54.65
N LEU A 487 -9.92 -12.12 -54.14
CA LEU A 487 -8.71 -11.88 -54.92
C LEU A 487 -9.00 -11.30 -56.31
N SER A 488 -8.83 -9.99 -56.42
CA SER A 488 -8.34 -9.41 -57.67
C SER A 488 -7.38 -8.28 -57.33
N THR A 489 -6.10 -8.59 -57.46
CA THR A 489 -5.05 -7.67 -57.88
C THR A 489 -5.47 -6.92 -59.14
N VAL A 490 -5.29 -5.60 -59.15
CA VAL A 490 -5.06 -4.83 -60.38
C VAL A 490 -3.79 -4.03 -60.18
N GLU A 491 -2.81 -4.36 -61.01
CA GLU A 491 -1.53 -3.68 -61.17
C GLU A 491 -1.72 -2.28 -61.77
N GLU A 492 -0.89 -1.37 -61.29
CA GLU A 492 -0.07 -0.41 -62.03
C GLU A 492 -0.65 0.28 -63.29
N LYS A 493 -0.73 1.61 -63.22
CA LYS A 493 -0.17 2.47 -64.27
C LYS A 493 0.19 3.86 -63.74
N THR A 494 1.49 4.07 -63.72
CA THR A 494 2.23 5.34 -63.76
C THR A 494 1.69 6.27 -64.84
N ASN A 495 1.57 7.56 -64.52
CA ASN A 495 1.91 8.62 -65.47
C ASN A 495 2.30 9.91 -64.73
N THR A 496 3.57 10.23 -64.93
CA THR A 496 4.22 11.52 -64.65
C THR A 496 3.63 12.60 -65.54
N THR A 497 3.31 13.77 -64.98
CA THR A 497 3.46 15.03 -65.71
C THR A 497 3.91 16.10 -64.74
N THR A 498 5.15 16.51 -64.94
CA THR A 498 5.82 17.68 -64.40
C THR A 498 5.13 18.94 -64.93
N ASP A 499 4.74 19.85 -64.04
CA ASP A 499 4.76 21.27 -64.40
C ASP A 499 5.02 22.14 -63.16
N THR A 500 5.83 23.16 -63.41
CA THR A 500 6.63 23.96 -62.48
C THR A 500 5.85 25.10 -61.79
N VAL A 501 6.00 25.20 -60.45
CA VAL A 501 6.34 26.38 -59.59
C VAL A 501 5.76 27.76 -60.01
N PRO A 502 5.09 28.55 -59.13
CA PRO A 502 5.75 29.08 -57.94
C PRO A 502 5.00 29.21 -56.60
N VAL A 503 5.83 29.11 -55.57
CA VAL A 503 5.75 29.63 -54.20
C VAL A 503 4.68 30.69 -53.96
N THR A 504 3.79 30.44 -53.01
CA THR A 504 3.41 31.43 -51.98
C THR A 504 3.15 30.69 -50.67
N SER A 505 4.04 30.96 -49.72
CA SER A 505 3.96 30.54 -48.33
C SER A 505 2.88 31.34 -47.63
N ASP A 506 1.74 30.73 -47.37
CA ASP A 506 0.89 31.13 -46.26
C ASP A 506 0.69 29.91 -45.38
N ALA A 507 1.60 29.79 -44.41
CA ALA A 507 1.39 28.95 -43.24
C ALA A 507 0.14 29.48 -42.53
N VAL A 508 -1.01 28.87 -42.84
CA VAL A 508 -2.22 29.00 -42.04
C VAL A 508 -1.85 28.43 -40.67
N THR A 509 -1.41 29.34 -39.80
CA THR A 509 -1.23 29.09 -38.38
C THR A 509 -2.63 28.86 -37.85
N THR A 510 -3.07 27.60 -37.89
CA THR A 510 -4.28 27.17 -37.21
C THR A 510 -4.00 27.37 -35.72
N LYS A 511 -4.35 28.54 -35.19
CA LYS A 511 -4.50 28.72 -33.75
C LYS A 511 -5.54 27.69 -33.32
N THR A 512 -5.05 26.63 -32.70
CA THR A 512 -5.85 25.65 -31.97
C THR A 512 -6.83 26.43 -31.08
N PRO A 513 -8.13 26.09 -31.07
CA PRO A 513 -9.10 26.73 -30.19
C PRO A 513 -8.58 26.71 -28.75
N ASP A 514 -8.41 27.90 -28.18
CA ASP A 514 -7.93 28.06 -26.82
C ASP A 514 -9.05 27.61 -25.87
N CYS A 515 -8.91 26.42 -25.27
CA CYS A 515 -9.88 25.91 -24.30
C CYS A 515 -9.63 26.44 -22.88
N GLY A 516 -8.71 27.40 -22.71
CA GLY A 516 -8.49 28.09 -21.43
C GLY A 516 -7.73 27.27 -20.37
N LEU A 517 -7.37 26.02 -20.67
CA LEU A 517 -6.57 25.19 -19.76
C LEU A 517 -5.18 25.78 -19.55
N ARG A 518 -4.65 25.66 -18.34
CA ARG A 518 -3.28 26.09 -18.01
C ARG A 518 -2.45 24.89 -17.58
N TRP A 519 -1.13 25.08 -17.52
CA TRP A 519 -0.23 24.05 -16.98
C TRP A 519 -0.47 23.86 -15.49
N ILE A 520 -0.34 22.62 -15.04
CA ILE A 520 -0.33 22.30 -13.61
C ILE A 520 1.10 22.16 -13.13
N TYR A 521 1.36 22.58 -11.89
CA TYR A 521 2.70 22.63 -11.29
C TYR A 521 2.82 21.72 -10.08
N PHE A 522 4.06 21.39 -9.76
CA PHE A 522 4.39 20.55 -8.63
C PHE A 522 5.42 21.20 -7.70
N PRO A 523 5.28 20.99 -6.37
CA PRO A 523 6.35 21.30 -5.44
C PRO A 523 7.64 20.52 -5.77
N PHE A 524 8.75 21.01 -5.22
CA PHE A 524 10.04 20.34 -5.36
C PHE A 524 9.94 18.90 -4.84
N ASP A 525 10.52 17.98 -5.62
CA ASP A 525 10.62 16.55 -5.31
C ASP A 525 9.30 15.81 -5.08
N GLN A 526 8.19 16.37 -5.58
CA GLN A 526 6.85 15.87 -5.29
C GLN A 526 6.02 15.69 -6.56
N TYR A 527 5.01 14.83 -6.41
CA TYR A 527 3.93 14.58 -7.38
C TYR A 527 2.54 14.77 -6.74
N VAL A 528 2.47 15.54 -5.63
CA VAL A 528 1.20 15.90 -4.99
C VAL A 528 0.44 16.91 -5.86
N ILE A 529 -0.85 16.66 -6.08
CA ILE A 529 -1.75 17.58 -6.79
C ILE A 529 -2.19 18.68 -5.82
N THR A 530 -1.84 19.93 -6.13
CA THR A 530 -2.29 21.10 -5.34
C THR A 530 -3.74 21.45 -5.68
N SER A 531 -4.37 22.33 -4.88
CA SER A 531 -5.72 22.85 -5.16
C SER A 531 -5.81 23.50 -6.53
N GLU A 532 -4.79 24.26 -6.93
CA GLU A 532 -4.74 24.97 -8.20
C GLU A 532 -4.60 23.97 -9.37
N ALA A 533 -3.75 22.95 -9.20
CA ALA A 533 -3.62 21.88 -10.18
C ALA A 533 -4.92 21.07 -10.32
N ASN A 534 -5.62 20.82 -9.22
CA ASN A 534 -6.89 20.10 -9.23
C ASN A 534 -7.98 20.88 -9.99
N ALA A 535 -8.05 22.21 -9.81
CA ALA A 535 -9.00 23.06 -10.53
C ALA A 535 -8.82 23.03 -12.06
N GLU A 536 -7.57 23.00 -12.54
CA GLU A 536 -7.28 22.88 -13.98
C GLU A 536 -7.64 21.47 -14.52
N LEU A 537 -7.44 20.42 -13.71
CA LEU A 537 -7.84 19.06 -14.05
C LEU A 537 -9.36 18.89 -14.07
N GLU A 538 -10.10 19.60 -13.21
CA GLU A 538 -11.56 19.68 -13.24
C GLU A 538 -12.08 20.30 -14.55
N GLU A 539 -11.46 21.38 -15.03
CA GLU A 539 -11.85 21.97 -16.31
C GLU A 539 -11.53 21.04 -17.49
N MET A 540 -10.38 20.34 -17.44
CA MET A 540 -10.05 19.33 -18.45
C MET A 540 -11.06 18.16 -18.44
N ALA A 541 -11.44 17.68 -17.26
CA ALA A 541 -12.44 16.64 -17.11
C ALA A 541 -13.80 17.07 -17.64
N LYS A 542 -14.20 18.32 -17.43
CA LYS A 542 -15.43 18.89 -18.01
C LYS A 542 -15.40 18.85 -19.54
N ILE A 543 -14.31 19.31 -20.17
CA ILE A 543 -14.15 19.27 -21.63
C ILE A 543 -14.26 17.82 -22.16
N LEU A 544 -13.59 16.87 -21.50
CA LEU A 544 -13.61 15.46 -21.88
C LEU A 544 -14.98 14.79 -21.63
N SER A 545 -15.72 15.23 -20.63
CA SER A 545 -17.06 14.74 -20.33
C SER A 545 -18.10 15.23 -21.35
N GLU A 546 -18.00 16.50 -21.75
CA GLU A 546 -18.87 17.10 -22.77
C GLU A 546 -18.59 16.56 -24.18
N ASN A 547 -17.40 16.00 -24.41
CA ASN A 547 -16.97 15.48 -25.71
C ASN A 547 -16.49 14.02 -25.60
N PRO A 548 -17.38 13.02 -25.64
CA PRO A 548 -17.03 11.62 -25.37
C PRO A 548 -16.00 10.98 -26.32
N THR A 549 -15.82 11.54 -27.52
CA THR A 549 -14.82 11.07 -28.50
C THR A 549 -13.42 11.64 -28.26
N PHE A 550 -13.28 12.63 -27.38
CA PHE A 550 -11.99 13.28 -27.13
C PHE A 550 -11.13 12.43 -26.20
N THR A 551 -9.81 12.60 -26.28
CA THR A 551 -8.86 11.98 -25.37
C THR A 551 -7.95 13.04 -24.75
N GLY A 552 -7.51 12.79 -23.52
CA GLY A 552 -6.53 13.62 -22.83
C GLY A 552 -5.13 13.09 -23.02
N LEU A 553 -4.15 13.95 -23.23
CA LEU A 553 -2.73 13.63 -23.13
C LEU A 553 -2.08 14.52 -22.06
N LEU A 554 -1.42 13.89 -21.09
CA LEU A 554 -0.72 14.53 -19.99
C LEU A 554 0.78 14.40 -20.20
N SER A 555 1.47 15.50 -20.52
CA SER A 555 2.92 15.53 -20.74
C SER A 555 3.64 16.07 -19.51
N ALA A 556 4.31 15.19 -18.76
CA ALA A 556 4.98 15.56 -17.50
C ALA A 556 6.45 15.88 -17.68
N HIS A 557 6.92 16.88 -16.94
CA HIS A 557 8.29 17.38 -16.98
C HIS A 557 8.87 17.53 -15.56
N THR A 558 10.19 17.49 -15.46
CA THR A 558 10.95 17.81 -14.25
C THR A 558 11.86 19.02 -14.46
N ASP A 559 12.39 19.54 -13.35
CA ASP A 559 13.61 20.34 -13.42
C ASP A 559 14.83 19.41 -13.56
N SER A 560 16.03 19.98 -13.70
CA SER A 560 17.25 19.19 -13.90
C SER A 560 17.93 18.72 -12.61
N ARG A 561 17.22 18.69 -11.47
CA ARG A 561 17.79 18.18 -10.23
C ARG A 561 17.48 16.68 -10.12
N GLY A 562 18.52 15.89 -9.87
CA GLY A 562 18.42 14.44 -9.80
C GLY A 562 19.11 13.78 -11.00
N SER A 563 19.10 12.45 -11.03
CA SER A 563 19.58 11.71 -12.21
C SER A 563 18.48 11.62 -13.26
N ASP A 564 18.86 11.38 -14.52
CA ASP A 564 17.91 11.16 -15.63
C ASP A 564 16.86 10.09 -15.28
N ASP A 565 17.28 8.97 -14.69
CA ASP A 565 16.38 7.89 -14.26
C ASP A 565 15.43 8.34 -13.14
N TYR A 566 15.91 9.18 -12.22
CA TYR A 566 15.08 9.75 -11.18
C TYR A 566 14.01 10.67 -11.77
N ASN A 567 14.41 11.56 -12.67
CA ASN A 567 13.53 12.51 -13.33
C ASN A 567 12.57 11.85 -14.31
N ALA A 568 12.95 10.73 -14.93
CA ALA A 568 12.06 9.87 -15.70
C ALA A 568 10.94 9.28 -14.81
N ARG A 569 11.29 8.69 -13.65
CA ARG A 569 10.29 8.18 -12.69
C ARG A 569 9.42 9.29 -12.10
N LEU A 570 10.00 10.44 -11.76
CA LEU A 570 9.26 11.55 -11.16
C LEU A 570 8.28 12.18 -12.15
N SER A 571 8.68 12.39 -13.41
CA SER A 571 7.74 12.83 -14.46
C SER A 571 6.65 11.79 -14.70
N GLN A 572 6.97 10.50 -14.74
CA GLN A 572 5.97 9.44 -14.83
C GLN A 572 4.95 9.50 -13.66
N ASN A 573 5.42 9.63 -12.43
CA ASN A 573 4.57 9.74 -11.24
C ASN A 573 3.66 10.98 -11.28
N ARG A 574 4.15 12.12 -11.80
CA ARG A 574 3.34 13.34 -11.99
C ARG A 574 2.24 13.16 -13.02
N ALA A 575 2.56 12.53 -14.16
CA ALA A 575 1.56 12.21 -15.19
C ALA A 575 0.48 11.28 -14.63
N ASN A 576 0.89 10.25 -13.88
CA ASN A 576 -0.03 9.29 -13.25
C ASN A 576 -0.90 9.95 -12.18
N ALA A 577 -0.33 10.80 -11.32
CA ALA A 577 -1.09 11.51 -10.31
C ALA A 577 -2.18 12.40 -10.93
N ALA A 578 -1.87 13.10 -12.03
CA ALA A 578 -2.85 13.89 -12.77
C ALA A 578 -3.91 12.99 -13.46
N LYS A 579 -3.49 11.86 -14.02
CA LYS A 579 -4.39 10.85 -14.60
C LYS A 579 -5.38 10.30 -13.57
N ASP A 580 -4.91 9.97 -12.38
CA ASP A 580 -5.75 9.43 -11.30
C ASP A 580 -6.85 10.41 -10.86
N ILE A 581 -6.57 11.72 -10.90
CA ILE A 581 -7.57 12.76 -10.65
C ILE A 581 -8.63 12.78 -11.76
N LEU A 582 -8.23 12.77 -13.04
CA LEU A 582 -9.19 12.73 -14.15
C LEU A 582 -10.08 11.47 -14.09
N ILE A 583 -9.52 10.32 -13.69
CA ILE A 583 -10.29 9.08 -13.48
C ILE A 583 -11.29 9.25 -12.34
N LYS A 584 -10.89 9.84 -11.21
CA LYS A 584 -11.79 10.13 -10.08
C LYS A 584 -12.91 11.10 -10.47
N LEU A 585 -12.64 12.01 -11.40
CA LEU A 585 -13.63 12.93 -11.97
C LEU A 585 -14.54 12.26 -13.02
N GLY A 586 -14.41 10.95 -13.24
CA GLY A 586 -15.32 10.15 -14.08
C GLY A 586 -14.87 9.98 -15.53
N ILE A 587 -13.64 10.37 -15.88
CA ILE A 587 -13.09 10.12 -17.21
C ILE A 587 -12.56 8.69 -17.31
N ASP A 588 -12.97 7.97 -18.36
CA ASP A 588 -12.47 6.62 -18.61
C ASP A 588 -10.94 6.59 -18.75
N ALA A 589 -10.30 5.63 -18.08
CA ALA A 589 -8.84 5.53 -18.04
C ALA A 589 -8.20 5.29 -19.41
N GLY A 590 -8.92 4.66 -20.35
CA GLY A 590 -8.50 4.44 -21.73
C GLY A 590 -8.54 5.71 -22.58
N ARG A 591 -9.23 6.75 -22.13
CA ARG A 591 -9.26 8.08 -22.78
C ARG A 591 -8.15 9.02 -22.30
N ILE A 592 -7.29 8.58 -21.37
CA ILE A 592 -6.22 9.40 -20.79
C ILE A 592 -4.86 8.76 -21.08
N ASN A 593 -4.10 9.42 -21.94
CA ASN A 593 -2.72 9.09 -22.29
C ASN A 593 -1.75 9.92 -21.47
N THR A 594 -0.56 9.37 -21.22
CA THR A 594 0.51 10.01 -20.45
C THR A 594 1.82 9.95 -21.22
N SER A 595 2.54 11.06 -21.27
CA SER A 595 3.94 11.16 -21.71
C SER A 595 4.80 11.68 -20.56
N PHE A 596 6.04 11.22 -20.48
CA PHE A 596 7.00 11.63 -19.46
C PHE A 596 8.29 12.06 -20.16
N GLU A 597 8.53 13.36 -20.13
CA GLU A 597 9.61 14.01 -20.87
C GLU A 597 10.84 14.27 -20.00
N SER A 598 10.79 13.86 -18.72
CA SER A 598 11.87 14.09 -17.75
C SER A 598 12.29 15.57 -17.75
N GLU A 599 13.58 15.84 -17.66
CA GLU A 599 14.18 17.18 -17.72
C GLU A 599 14.48 17.69 -19.15
N SER A 600 14.14 16.90 -20.19
CA SER A 600 14.62 17.13 -21.57
C SER A 600 14.03 18.35 -22.27
N LYS A 601 12.92 18.91 -21.76
CA LYS A 601 12.20 20.07 -22.34
C LYS A 601 12.02 21.18 -21.30
N PRO A 602 13.11 21.82 -20.83
CA PRO A 602 13.03 22.91 -19.87
C PRO A 602 12.56 24.19 -20.59
N ILE A 603 11.72 24.96 -19.91
CA ILE A 603 11.17 26.24 -20.41
C ILE A 603 11.71 27.45 -19.63
N ALA A 604 12.33 27.19 -18.49
CA ALA A 604 13.10 28.14 -17.73
C ALA A 604 14.47 27.56 -17.36
N ILE A 605 15.40 28.43 -16.99
CA ILE A 605 16.75 28.08 -16.57
C ILE A 605 16.73 27.22 -15.30
N ASN A 606 17.61 26.22 -15.23
CA ASN A 606 17.77 25.37 -14.05
C ASN A 606 18.83 25.91 -13.08
N THR A 607 18.66 27.13 -12.55
CA THR A 607 19.59 27.78 -11.61
C THR A 607 19.40 27.32 -10.17
N ASP A 608 20.49 27.24 -9.38
CA ASP A 608 20.53 26.76 -7.98
C ASP A 608 19.55 27.42 -7.01
N ASP A 609 19.11 28.65 -7.28
CA ASP A 609 18.18 29.43 -6.46
C ASP A 609 16.69 29.09 -6.66
N ASP A 610 16.37 28.11 -7.52
CA ASP A 610 15.02 27.60 -7.82
C ASP A 610 14.08 28.57 -8.55
N THR A 611 14.57 29.76 -8.90
CA THR A 611 13.77 30.82 -9.51
C THR A 611 13.17 30.40 -10.86
N GLY A 612 13.96 29.72 -11.70
CA GLY A 612 13.51 29.14 -12.97
C GLY A 612 12.95 27.71 -12.86
N ARG A 613 13.57 26.85 -12.03
CA ARG A 613 13.21 25.42 -11.95
C ARG A 613 11.75 25.12 -11.64
N LYS A 614 11.09 25.95 -10.83
CA LYS A 614 9.66 25.80 -10.53
C LYS A 614 8.76 25.77 -11.77
N PHE A 615 9.17 26.45 -12.84
CA PHE A 615 8.44 26.45 -14.11
C PHE A 615 8.65 25.15 -14.92
N ASN A 616 9.75 24.43 -14.67
CA ASN A 616 10.04 23.15 -15.33
C ASN A 616 9.31 21.97 -14.66
N ARG A 617 8.98 22.07 -13.37
CA ARG A 617 8.21 21.07 -12.62
C ARG A 617 6.71 21.17 -12.92
N ARG A 618 6.28 20.59 -14.04
CA ARG A 618 4.93 20.79 -14.59
C ARG A 618 4.35 19.56 -15.28
N VAL A 619 3.05 19.63 -15.57
CA VAL A 619 2.38 18.80 -16.59
C VAL A 619 1.66 19.72 -17.57
N GLU A 620 1.91 19.50 -18.86
CA GLU A 620 1.15 20.12 -19.96
C GLU A 620 -0.09 19.25 -20.24
N LEU A 621 -1.25 19.89 -20.29
CA LEU A 621 -2.54 19.28 -20.60
C LEU A 621 -2.84 19.47 -22.08
N HIS A 622 -3.23 18.38 -22.74
CA HIS A 622 -3.59 18.35 -24.16
C HIS A 622 -4.91 17.61 -24.34
N VAL A 623 -5.78 18.11 -25.21
CA VAL A 623 -7.04 17.47 -25.60
C VAL A 623 -6.98 17.18 -27.09
N LEU A 624 -7.20 15.92 -27.45
CA LEU A 624 -7.20 15.42 -28.81
C LEU A 624 -8.64 15.04 -29.20
N ASP A 625 -9.05 15.32 -30.43
CA ASP A 625 -10.33 14.83 -30.94
C ASP A 625 -10.29 13.33 -31.29
N GLY A 626 -11.43 12.78 -31.72
CA GLY A 626 -11.54 11.37 -32.09
C GLY A 626 -10.68 10.93 -33.29
N SER A 627 -10.07 11.88 -34.02
CA SER A 627 -9.09 11.59 -35.08
C SER A 627 -7.63 11.63 -34.58
N GLY A 628 -7.42 11.98 -33.30
CA GLY A 628 -6.09 12.18 -32.70
C GLY A 628 -5.50 13.56 -32.95
N LYS A 629 -6.25 14.50 -33.54
CA LYS A 629 -5.79 15.87 -33.76
C LYS A 629 -5.91 16.68 -32.47
N GLU A 630 -4.86 17.41 -32.12
CA GLU A 630 -4.89 18.33 -30.97
C GLU A 630 -5.88 19.47 -31.21
N VAL A 631 -6.92 19.52 -30.38
CA VAL A 631 -7.98 20.54 -30.40
C VAL A 631 -7.86 21.52 -29.25
N CYS A 632 -7.09 21.17 -28.21
CA CYS A 632 -6.64 22.12 -27.22
C CYS A 632 -5.28 21.75 -26.65
N LYS A 633 -4.44 22.76 -26.45
CA LYS A 633 -3.21 22.68 -25.67
C LYS A 633 -3.24 23.74 -24.57
N SER A 634 -2.92 23.32 -23.35
CA SER A 634 -2.85 24.22 -22.20
C SER A 634 -1.80 25.33 -22.36
N ILE A 635 -2.15 26.51 -21.84
CA ILE A 635 -1.40 27.74 -21.96
C ILE A 635 -0.20 27.72 -21.00
N PRO A 636 1.04 27.98 -21.50
CA PRO A 636 2.22 28.13 -20.66
C PRO A 636 2.13 29.37 -19.76
N PRO A 637 2.89 29.41 -18.65
CA PRO A 637 2.98 30.60 -17.80
C PRO A 637 3.76 31.70 -18.52
N ASP A 638 3.58 32.94 -18.08
CA ASP A 638 4.53 33.99 -18.44
C ASP A 638 5.82 33.81 -17.62
N VAL A 639 6.87 33.31 -18.28
CA VAL A 639 8.20 33.14 -17.69
C VAL A 639 8.94 34.47 -17.84
N PRO A 640 9.48 35.07 -16.76
CA PRO A 640 10.30 36.28 -16.87
C PRO A 640 11.44 36.11 -17.88
N GLU A 641 11.69 37.14 -18.70
CA GLU A 641 12.65 37.05 -19.81
C GLU A 641 14.07 36.66 -19.37
N ASN A 642 14.46 37.06 -18.15
CA ASN A 642 15.75 36.69 -17.55
C ASN A 642 15.84 35.23 -17.09
N LEU A 643 14.70 34.52 -17.05
CA LEU A 643 14.61 33.12 -16.65
C LEU A 643 14.35 32.18 -17.83
N LYS A 644 14.06 32.69 -19.03
CA LYS A 644 13.88 31.84 -20.21
C LYS A 644 15.22 31.22 -20.64
N ASN A 645 15.16 30.00 -21.17
CA ASN A 645 16.32 29.38 -21.80
C ASN A 645 16.68 30.17 -23.07
N LYS A 646 17.91 30.68 -23.14
CA LYS A 646 18.43 31.44 -24.28
C LYS A 646 18.95 30.55 -25.39
#